data_AF-A0A3N6FHH6-F1
#
_entry.id   AF-A0A3N6FHH6-F1
#
_cell.length_a   1.000
_cell.length_b   1.000
_cell.length_c   1.000
_cell.angle_alpha   90.00
_cell.angle_beta   90.00
_cell.angle_gamma   90.00
#
_symmetry.space_group_name_H-M   'P 1'
#
loop_
_entity.id
_entity.type
_entity.pdbx_description
1 polymer ?
#
loop_
_entity_poly.entity_id
_entity_poly.type
_entity_poly.pdbx_seq_one_letter_code
_entity_poly.pdbx_strand_id
1 'polypeptide(L)'
;MRAVQPADRTVVVSGALQGSGVLLTDRLVLTCAHVVRGSSGCHLGHPDVAGPVPATVAWIDHDLDVALLQAASPVLPVGPARLGLVDTRQALDSCEITGFPRIQRYGAEKHAEADQYTATVLPMAGRMRNLLVCDLDGPPVIRSDQAPSVLAGLSGGPVFAGDVLLGIARQVPQQRGGRRVECVPLGPVLTAKPFRLVYEQSGPALRHEKVHGHFPRDLRYEEEYAASIGAAYRRTKIFGLDELGRHDSEWDLDTAYLSLEAQSQPQSQTLPSPGPQRVDALLADRPRVLLRGEAGAGKTTLLWWLAAHASARTLSDALEPLNGLIPFVVPLRTLRARGSTFLGPAQLSGAAGLVIDEAPDGWAGRVLEAGRALLLVDGLDEVPPEDREEAHAWLSQLLRRYPETRCVATVRPLAVAPDWLRSEGFGELRLLPMRNEDIQSFVASWHRAARLVEEDEDQERLGELERDLSRQFAQNPPLQDLARTPLLCAVICALHRRREGFLPETRWKLYRSALEMLLGHRDRRRRIDGPEGIVMDVDEHTQLLQRIAVWLVREGQSEFTREQALRQLGRALPGMERVSEQGSAEHILIHLLNRSGLLQEHTDDTYQFAHRTFQDFLAAKELIEDDHLKELLGHAGEEQWQDVILLAAGHCGRRELPVLVEGLLEAGLAHGEGSQSRTEIHVLAALCEQHATWLDRSVRDRVRQSTAALFPPADSEQASMLARLGPAALAHLPDPESVAPDDPALVPVVNLIGSIGGSEAVPYARAWALRHPDLGLHFEFSWPNYPAQVYAREVLAHLDLKHALISVGDRDQLAALRHLPAVRNLSIDLEASDAEMRAALEKTALQVCILKNPWLTNLSCLSGSTKSLWYLVISRCRGVQDLTPLMELTTMTHLDLDATYLSPELLAPLNSLSGLTGLEVSELPTNRLSALPAPPAVSHLSVESRQPLVLDALDRWPSVTDLQVSQLAEFDDALAGIGAHPRITSLEFTAFPWADQPDTAEPVASVRNLAVQASHRGDDLARLRRLFPAATHLTVNVTPQTPGLDLTPLHAWSDLQVTVSGLENPQLVGARELGNRLRIDPY
;
A
#
# COMPACT_ATOMS: atom_id res chain seq x y z
N MET A 1 -13.94 -2.62 -19.29
CA MET A 1 -14.15 -3.06 -20.70
C MET A 1 -15.20 -4.17 -20.71
N ARG A 2 -15.82 -4.52 -21.85
CA ARG A 2 -16.57 -5.79 -21.95
C ARG A 2 -15.57 -6.96 -21.90
N ALA A 3 -15.96 -8.07 -21.26
CA ALA A 3 -15.24 -9.32 -21.41
C ALA A 3 -15.35 -9.80 -22.87
N VAL A 4 -14.22 -10.19 -23.45
CA VAL A 4 -14.11 -10.70 -24.83
C VAL A 4 -14.16 -12.22 -24.74
N GLN A 5 -15.08 -12.86 -25.46
CA GLN A 5 -15.22 -14.32 -25.40
C GLN A 5 -14.00 -14.99 -26.07
N PRO A 6 -13.63 -16.22 -25.70
CA PRO A 6 -12.50 -16.92 -26.30
C PRO A 6 -12.67 -17.12 -27.82
N ALA A 7 -13.91 -17.34 -28.27
CA ALA A 7 -14.28 -17.43 -29.68
C ALA A 7 -13.95 -16.14 -30.46
N ASP A 8 -14.22 -14.96 -29.90
CA ASP A 8 -13.98 -13.63 -30.49
C ASP A 8 -12.48 -13.35 -30.79
N ARG A 9 -11.56 -14.16 -30.25
CA ARG A 9 -10.13 -14.07 -30.58
C ARG A 9 -9.76 -14.80 -31.86
N THR A 10 -10.69 -15.52 -32.49
CA THR A 10 -10.40 -16.43 -33.62
C THR A 10 -10.42 -15.68 -34.95
N VAL A 11 -9.31 -15.74 -35.69
CA VAL A 11 -9.15 -15.04 -36.99
C VAL A 11 -8.93 -16.02 -38.14
N VAL A 12 -9.36 -15.64 -39.34
CA VAL A 12 -8.93 -16.27 -40.60
C VAL A 12 -7.50 -15.85 -40.87
N VAL A 13 -6.62 -16.80 -41.18
CA VAL A 13 -5.25 -16.52 -41.64
C VAL A 13 -5.11 -16.96 -43.09
N SER A 14 -4.76 -16.02 -43.98
CA SER A 14 -4.52 -16.27 -45.39
C SER A 14 -3.05 -16.00 -45.72
N GLY A 15 -2.28 -17.08 -45.84
CA GLY A 15 -0.87 -17.08 -46.22
C GLY A 15 -0.64 -17.92 -47.49
N ALA A 16 0.27 -18.90 -47.41
CA ALA A 16 0.46 -19.90 -48.46
C ALA A 16 -0.73 -20.89 -48.55
N LEU A 17 -1.44 -21.07 -47.43
CA LEU A 17 -2.74 -21.72 -47.34
C LEU A 17 -3.71 -20.81 -46.56
N GLN A 18 -5.00 -21.11 -46.63
CA GLN A 18 -5.97 -20.55 -45.68
C GLN A 18 -6.09 -21.48 -44.48
N GLY A 19 -5.83 -20.93 -43.30
CA GLY A 19 -6.05 -21.55 -42.00
C GLY A 19 -6.78 -20.62 -41.05
N SER A 20 -6.65 -20.89 -39.76
CA SER A 20 -7.17 -20.08 -38.65
C SER A 20 -6.01 -19.54 -37.81
N GLY A 21 -6.31 -18.67 -36.85
CA GLY A 21 -5.35 -18.12 -35.90
C GLY A 21 -6.06 -17.60 -34.65
N VAL A 22 -5.28 -17.21 -33.63
CA VAL A 22 -5.81 -16.64 -32.38
C VAL A 22 -5.09 -15.34 -31.99
N LEU A 23 -5.87 -14.30 -31.69
CA LEU A 23 -5.41 -13.00 -31.18
C LEU A 23 -4.90 -13.12 -29.75
N LEU A 24 -3.57 -13.11 -29.62
CA LEU A 24 -2.85 -13.05 -28.34
C LEU A 24 -2.87 -11.63 -27.76
N THR A 25 -2.88 -10.60 -28.60
CA THR A 25 -3.09 -9.18 -28.26
C THR A 25 -3.97 -8.53 -29.34
N ASP A 26 -4.09 -7.20 -29.35
CA ASP A 26 -4.75 -6.45 -30.44
C ASP A 26 -4.09 -6.66 -31.82
N ARG A 27 -2.78 -6.99 -31.85
CA ARG A 27 -1.96 -7.12 -33.08
C ARG A 27 -1.27 -8.46 -33.26
N LEU A 28 -1.02 -9.22 -32.19
CA LEU A 28 -0.31 -10.50 -32.29
C LEU A 28 -1.28 -11.66 -32.53
N VAL A 29 -1.02 -12.45 -33.57
CA VAL A 29 -1.81 -13.64 -33.92
C VAL A 29 -0.94 -14.89 -33.97
N LEU A 30 -1.31 -15.92 -33.20
CA LEU A 30 -0.68 -17.24 -33.27
C LEU A 30 -1.39 -18.13 -34.32
N THR A 31 -0.63 -18.86 -35.14
CA THR A 31 -1.15 -19.79 -36.17
C THR A 31 -0.13 -20.92 -36.43
N CYS A 32 -0.44 -21.86 -37.32
CA CYS A 32 0.51 -22.92 -37.70
C CYS A 32 1.50 -22.46 -38.77
N ALA A 33 2.76 -22.89 -38.66
CA ALA A 33 3.82 -22.49 -39.59
C ALA A 33 3.49 -22.86 -41.04
N HIS A 34 2.91 -24.04 -41.29
CA HIS A 34 2.52 -24.48 -42.63
C HIS A 34 1.41 -23.63 -43.29
N VAL A 35 0.66 -22.81 -42.54
CA VAL A 35 -0.35 -21.89 -43.10
C VAL A 35 0.33 -20.72 -43.84
N VAL A 36 1.46 -20.25 -43.32
CA VAL A 36 2.19 -19.05 -43.80
C VAL A 36 3.51 -19.37 -44.51
N ARG A 37 3.91 -20.65 -44.56
CA ARG A 37 5.20 -21.10 -45.11
C ARG A 37 5.35 -20.76 -46.59
N GLY A 38 6.14 -19.73 -46.89
CA GLY A 38 6.53 -19.36 -48.25
C GLY A 38 5.62 -18.33 -48.94
N SER A 39 4.66 -17.72 -48.23
CA SER A 39 3.97 -16.52 -48.75
C SER A 39 4.80 -15.26 -48.55
N SER A 40 4.77 -14.34 -49.51
CA SER A 40 5.46 -13.03 -49.43
C SER A 40 4.71 -11.97 -48.61
N GLY A 41 3.61 -12.36 -47.95
CA GLY A 41 2.80 -11.56 -47.04
C GLY A 41 1.63 -12.40 -46.53
N CYS A 42 1.03 -11.99 -45.41
CA CYS A 42 -0.13 -12.66 -44.83
C CYS A 42 -1.29 -11.66 -44.67
N HIS A 43 -2.52 -12.16 -44.70
CA HIS A 43 -3.72 -11.36 -44.42
C HIS A 43 -4.56 -12.03 -43.33
N LEU A 44 -5.02 -11.22 -42.39
CA LEU A 44 -5.91 -11.60 -41.30
C LEU A 44 -7.33 -11.16 -41.62
N GLY A 45 -8.33 -11.97 -41.27
CA GLY A 45 -9.74 -11.59 -41.34
C GLY A 45 -10.45 -11.92 -40.03
N HIS A 46 -11.35 -11.05 -39.58
CA HIS A 46 -12.17 -11.25 -38.39
C HIS A 46 -13.62 -10.85 -38.69
N PRO A 47 -14.66 -11.56 -38.20
CA PRO A 47 -16.06 -11.25 -38.50
C PRO A 47 -16.48 -9.78 -38.29
N ASP A 48 -16.02 -9.16 -37.20
CA ASP A 48 -16.34 -7.75 -36.88
C ASP A 48 -15.45 -6.70 -37.59
N VAL A 49 -14.50 -7.12 -38.43
CA VAL A 49 -13.51 -6.24 -39.06
C VAL A 49 -13.76 -6.13 -40.56
N ALA A 50 -14.00 -4.91 -41.03
CA ALA A 50 -14.34 -4.62 -42.42
C ALA A 50 -13.12 -4.73 -43.37
N GLY A 51 -12.80 -5.96 -43.76
CA GLY A 51 -11.78 -6.27 -44.77
C GLY A 51 -10.49 -6.88 -44.20
N PRO A 52 -9.56 -7.31 -45.07
CA PRO A 52 -8.35 -8.02 -44.65
C PRO A 52 -7.30 -7.08 -44.06
N VAL A 53 -6.83 -7.37 -42.84
CA VAL A 53 -5.72 -6.66 -42.20
C VAL A 53 -4.39 -7.32 -42.64
N PRO A 54 -3.44 -6.59 -43.26
CA PRO A 54 -2.15 -7.18 -43.64
C PRO A 54 -1.29 -7.46 -42.40
N ALA A 55 -0.54 -8.56 -42.44
CA ALA A 55 0.32 -9.03 -41.36
C ALA A 55 1.64 -9.61 -41.87
N THR A 56 2.68 -9.51 -41.04
CA THR A 56 4.01 -10.08 -41.27
C THR A 56 4.27 -11.26 -40.33
N VAL A 57 5.18 -12.17 -40.72
CA VAL A 57 5.65 -13.25 -39.83
C VAL A 57 6.75 -12.68 -38.93
N ALA A 58 6.46 -12.50 -37.65
CA ALA A 58 7.41 -11.96 -36.68
C ALA A 58 8.26 -13.07 -36.02
N TRP A 59 7.71 -14.27 -35.86
CA TRP A 59 8.45 -15.47 -35.49
C TRP A 59 7.84 -16.72 -36.13
N ILE A 60 8.65 -17.75 -36.39
CA ILE A 60 8.22 -19.03 -36.95
C ILE A 60 9.13 -20.17 -36.50
N ASP A 61 8.53 -21.32 -36.18
CA ASP A 61 9.20 -22.56 -35.85
C ASP A 61 8.60 -23.68 -36.72
N HIS A 62 9.46 -24.34 -37.50
CA HIS A 62 9.05 -25.37 -38.46
C HIS A 62 8.97 -26.78 -37.85
N ASP A 63 9.60 -27.02 -36.70
CA ASP A 63 9.60 -28.34 -36.04
C ASP A 63 8.37 -28.47 -35.12
N LEU A 64 8.07 -27.40 -34.37
CA LEU A 64 6.82 -27.24 -33.63
C LEU A 64 5.61 -26.95 -34.55
N ASP A 65 5.85 -26.41 -35.76
CA ASP A 65 4.84 -26.04 -36.76
C ASP A 65 3.90 -24.91 -36.30
N VAL A 66 4.51 -23.82 -35.83
CA VAL A 66 3.84 -22.63 -35.28
C VAL A 66 4.47 -21.35 -35.84
N ALA A 67 3.66 -20.31 -36.02
CA ALA A 67 4.10 -18.97 -36.39
C ALA A 67 3.36 -17.92 -35.56
N LEU A 68 4.07 -16.85 -35.20
CA LEU A 68 3.52 -15.64 -34.60
C LEU A 68 3.53 -14.54 -35.66
N LEU A 69 2.36 -14.01 -35.95
CA LEU A 69 2.15 -12.93 -36.91
C LEU A 69 1.93 -11.61 -36.18
N GLN A 70 2.40 -10.52 -36.78
CA GLN A 70 2.16 -9.16 -36.30
C GLN A 70 1.32 -8.41 -37.34
N ALA A 71 0.14 -7.95 -36.93
CA ALA A 71 -0.76 -7.15 -37.77
C ALA A 71 -0.23 -5.72 -37.93
N ALA A 72 -0.38 -5.14 -39.12
CA ALA A 72 0.04 -3.76 -39.41
C ALA A 72 -0.81 -2.70 -38.68
N SER A 73 -2.01 -3.07 -38.25
CA SER A 73 -2.92 -2.28 -37.42
C SER A 73 -3.58 -3.20 -36.38
N PRO A 74 -4.13 -2.65 -35.27
CA PRO A 74 -5.00 -3.43 -34.38
C PRO A 74 -6.11 -4.13 -35.17
N VAL A 75 -6.36 -5.40 -34.87
CA VAL A 75 -7.47 -6.17 -35.44
C VAL A 75 -8.72 -5.96 -34.60
N LEU A 76 -8.61 -6.12 -33.28
CA LEU A 76 -9.65 -5.80 -32.31
C LEU A 76 -9.03 -5.17 -31.05
N PRO A 77 -9.75 -4.31 -30.31
CA PRO A 77 -9.27 -3.71 -29.06
C PRO A 77 -9.38 -4.71 -27.89
N VAL A 78 -8.60 -5.80 -27.94
CA VAL A 78 -8.60 -6.88 -26.94
C VAL A 78 -7.37 -6.83 -26.05
N GLY A 79 -7.55 -7.13 -24.76
CA GLY A 79 -6.44 -7.36 -23.84
C GLY A 79 -5.68 -8.67 -24.15
N PRO A 80 -4.54 -8.92 -23.47
CA PRO A 80 -3.78 -10.15 -23.62
C PRO A 80 -4.64 -11.41 -23.46
N ALA A 81 -4.38 -12.44 -24.26
CA ALA A 81 -4.95 -13.77 -24.05
C ALA A 81 -4.28 -14.44 -22.83
N ARG A 82 -5.03 -15.21 -22.05
CA ARG A 82 -4.48 -16.07 -20.99
C ARG A 82 -3.83 -17.30 -21.61
N LEU A 83 -2.67 -17.69 -21.09
CA LEU A 83 -1.79 -18.70 -21.69
C LEU A 83 -1.58 -19.85 -20.72
N GLY A 84 -1.98 -21.06 -21.11
CA GLY A 84 -2.03 -22.24 -20.24
C GLY A 84 -0.93 -23.26 -20.50
N LEU A 85 -0.31 -23.74 -19.42
CA LEU A 85 0.53 -24.93 -19.38
C LEU A 85 -0.27 -26.10 -18.81
N VAL A 86 -0.53 -27.13 -19.62
CA VAL A 86 -1.21 -28.34 -19.17
C VAL A 86 -0.29 -29.13 -18.22
N ASP A 87 -0.59 -29.09 -16.93
CA ASP A 87 0.19 -29.73 -15.85
C ASP A 87 -0.66 -30.77 -15.11
N THR A 88 -1.24 -31.70 -15.88
CA THR A 88 -1.97 -32.85 -15.36
C THR A 88 -1.77 -34.09 -16.24
N ARG A 89 -2.07 -35.27 -15.68
CA ARG A 89 -2.12 -36.56 -16.40
C ARG A 89 -3.55 -37.05 -16.64
N GLN A 90 -4.52 -36.44 -15.98
CA GLN A 90 -5.95 -36.67 -16.21
C GLN A 90 -6.37 -36.01 -17.54
N ALA A 91 -7.49 -36.44 -18.12
CA ALA A 91 -8.12 -35.71 -19.20
C ALA A 91 -8.62 -34.33 -18.69
N LEU A 92 -8.70 -33.36 -19.59
CA LEU A 92 -9.46 -32.12 -19.38
C LEU A 92 -10.72 -32.21 -20.24
N ASP A 93 -11.88 -32.19 -19.61
CA ASP A 93 -13.18 -32.08 -20.26
C ASP A 93 -13.50 -30.62 -20.64
N SER A 94 -14.58 -30.41 -21.40
CA SER A 94 -15.10 -29.09 -21.77
C SER A 94 -14.06 -28.12 -22.34
N CYS A 95 -13.12 -28.62 -23.16
CA CYS A 95 -12.24 -27.78 -23.95
C CYS A 95 -12.92 -27.44 -25.28
N GLU A 96 -12.55 -26.30 -25.88
CA GLU A 96 -13.14 -25.83 -27.13
C GLU A 96 -12.08 -25.61 -28.21
N ILE A 97 -12.45 -25.87 -29.47
CA ILE A 97 -11.63 -25.60 -30.64
C ILE A 97 -12.46 -24.80 -31.64
N THR A 98 -12.06 -23.56 -31.90
CA THR A 98 -12.70 -22.67 -32.88
C THR A 98 -11.84 -22.49 -34.13
N GLY A 99 -12.48 -22.18 -35.26
CA GLY A 99 -11.77 -21.84 -36.50
C GLY A 99 -12.68 -21.83 -37.73
N PHE A 100 -12.07 -21.81 -38.92
CA PHE A 100 -12.74 -21.63 -40.20
C PHE A 100 -12.58 -22.85 -41.13
N PRO A 101 -13.19 -24.01 -40.78
CA PRO A 101 -13.05 -25.25 -41.55
C PRO A 101 -13.71 -25.17 -42.92
N ARG A 102 -13.24 -26.00 -43.86
CA ARG A 102 -13.79 -26.07 -45.23
C ARG A 102 -15.25 -26.53 -45.32
N ILE A 103 -15.82 -27.13 -44.28
CA ILE A 103 -17.24 -27.48 -44.23
C ILE A 103 -18.15 -26.25 -44.08
N GLN A 104 -17.74 -25.27 -43.27
CA GLN A 104 -18.46 -24.00 -43.08
C GLN A 104 -18.09 -23.01 -44.20
N ARG A 105 -18.54 -23.32 -45.41
CA ARG A 105 -18.39 -22.44 -46.57
C ARG A 105 -19.64 -22.38 -47.42
N TYR A 106 -20.23 -21.20 -47.50
CA TYR A 106 -21.53 -20.97 -48.11
C TYR A 106 -21.49 -19.90 -49.22
N GLY A 107 -22.57 -19.86 -50.01
CA GLY A 107 -22.70 -18.99 -51.18
C GLY A 107 -21.85 -19.43 -52.39
N ALA A 108 -22.06 -18.76 -53.53
CA ALA A 108 -21.33 -19.05 -54.77
C ALA A 108 -19.82 -18.76 -54.65
N GLU A 109 -19.46 -17.78 -53.82
CA GLU A 109 -18.08 -17.30 -53.61
C GLU A 109 -17.34 -18.08 -52.51
N LYS A 110 -18.02 -18.99 -51.80
CA LYS A 110 -17.46 -19.85 -50.74
C LYS A 110 -16.83 -19.06 -49.59
N HIS A 111 -17.57 -18.06 -49.10
CA HIS A 111 -17.23 -17.30 -47.89
C HIS A 111 -16.90 -18.26 -46.75
N ALA A 112 -15.89 -17.92 -45.94
CA ALA A 112 -15.49 -18.72 -44.79
C ALA A 112 -16.25 -18.25 -43.55
N GLU A 113 -16.84 -19.20 -42.84
CA GLU A 113 -17.63 -18.96 -41.63
C GLU A 113 -16.98 -19.69 -40.44
N ALA A 114 -17.18 -19.16 -39.24
CA ALA A 114 -16.58 -19.71 -38.03
C ALA A 114 -17.36 -20.96 -37.55
N ASP A 115 -16.65 -21.84 -36.85
CA ASP A 115 -17.18 -23.09 -36.30
C ASP A 115 -16.60 -23.32 -34.90
N GLN A 116 -17.33 -24.06 -34.07
CA GLN A 116 -16.99 -24.32 -32.66
C GLN A 116 -17.17 -25.80 -32.35
N TYR A 117 -16.09 -26.45 -31.92
CA TYR A 117 -16.05 -27.88 -31.59
C TYR A 117 -15.71 -28.08 -30.12
N THR A 118 -16.54 -28.81 -29.36
CA THR A 118 -16.16 -29.28 -28.02
C THR A 118 -15.25 -30.50 -28.14
N ALA A 119 -14.28 -30.58 -27.24
CA ALA A 119 -13.31 -31.66 -27.19
C ALA A 119 -12.84 -31.97 -25.78
N THR A 120 -12.42 -33.21 -25.59
CA THR A 120 -11.68 -33.67 -24.42
C THR A 120 -10.19 -33.66 -24.73
N VAL A 121 -9.40 -32.86 -24.01
CA VAL A 121 -7.92 -32.87 -24.09
C VAL A 121 -7.36 -34.05 -23.32
N LEU A 122 -6.39 -34.76 -23.91
CA LEU A 122 -5.81 -36.00 -23.39
C LEU A 122 -4.29 -35.88 -23.21
N PRO A 123 -3.78 -35.34 -22.09
CA PRO A 123 -2.38 -34.93 -21.94
C PRO A 123 -1.33 -36.06 -22.08
N MET A 124 -1.72 -37.31 -21.85
CA MET A 124 -0.83 -38.47 -22.04
C MET A 124 -0.81 -38.98 -23.50
N ALA A 125 -1.79 -38.61 -24.33
CA ALA A 125 -1.75 -38.88 -25.76
C ALA A 125 -0.91 -37.81 -26.48
N GLY A 126 0.04 -38.24 -27.32
CA GLY A 126 0.91 -37.31 -28.06
C GLY A 126 2.15 -36.82 -27.30
N ARG A 127 2.22 -36.98 -25.97
CA ARG A 127 3.34 -36.50 -25.13
C ARG A 127 4.75 -36.86 -25.64
N MET A 128 4.98 -38.11 -26.07
CA MET A 128 6.27 -38.56 -26.62
C MET A 128 6.66 -37.90 -27.97
N ARG A 129 5.76 -37.10 -28.56
CA ARG A 129 5.94 -36.35 -29.81
C ARG A 129 5.82 -34.83 -29.59
N ASN A 130 5.79 -34.36 -28.34
CA ASN A 130 5.49 -32.97 -27.95
C ASN A 130 4.19 -32.42 -28.58
N LEU A 131 3.16 -33.26 -28.72
CA LEU A 131 1.83 -32.88 -29.20
C LEU A 131 0.81 -32.87 -28.07
N LEU A 132 -0.04 -31.83 -28.06
CA LEU A 132 -1.32 -31.87 -27.36
C LEU A 132 -2.30 -32.64 -28.25
N VAL A 133 -3.15 -33.49 -27.67
CA VAL A 133 -4.13 -34.28 -28.43
C VAL A 133 -5.51 -34.11 -27.84
N CYS A 134 -6.45 -33.72 -28.70
CA CYS A 134 -7.87 -33.57 -28.36
C CYS A 134 -8.67 -34.70 -29.04
N ASP A 135 -9.62 -35.28 -28.33
CA ASP A 135 -10.65 -36.16 -28.89
C ASP A 135 -11.95 -35.33 -28.96
N LEU A 136 -12.50 -35.12 -30.17
CA LEU A 136 -13.75 -34.38 -30.37
C LEU A 136 -14.90 -35.18 -29.77
N ASP A 137 -15.80 -34.51 -29.03
CA ASP A 137 -16.90 -35.20 -28.34
C ASP A 137 -17.99 -35.65 -29.33
N GLY A 138 -18.26 -34.82 -30.35
CA GLY A 138 -19.09 -35.13 -31.51
C GLY A 138 -18.33 -35.85 -32.64
N PRO A 139 -19.00 -36.73 -33.42
CA PRO A 139 -18.39 -37.30 -34.62
C PRO A 139 -18.38 -36.28 -35.79
N PRO A 140 -17.27 -36.08 -36.50
CA PRO A 140 -17.24 -35.20 -37.68
C PRO A 140 -18.02 -35.83 -38.85
N VAL A 141 -18.60 -34.97 -39.70
CA VAL A 141 -19.38 -35.41 -40.87
C VAL A 141 -18.46 -35.98 -41.96
N ILE A 142 -18.34 -37.30 -42.01
CA ILE A 142 -17.51 -38.00 -43.02
C ILE A 142 -18.16 -37.90 -44.41
N ARG A 143 -17.39 -37.45 -45.40
CA ARG A 143 -17.74 -37.53 -46.83
C ARG A 143 -16.54 -37.97 -47.67
N SER A 144 -16.63 -39.19 -48.23
CA SER A 144 -15.83 -39.76 -49.33
C SER A 144 -14.30 -39.71 -49.21
N ASP A 145 -13.65 -40.87 -49.30
CA ASP A 145 -12.20 -41.08 -49.13
C ASP A 145 -11.30 -40.41 -50.20
N GLN A 146 -11.87 -39.62 -51.12
CA GLN A 146 -11.15 -38.84 -52.13
C GLN A 146 -11.27 -37.32 -51.95
N ALA A 147 -11.95 -36.85 -50.90
CA ALA A 147 -12.00 -35.43 -50.56
C ALA A 147 -10.81 -34.99 -49.69
N PRO A 148 -10.31 -33.74 -49.81
CA PRO A 148 -9.44 -33.16 -48.78
C PRO A 148 -10.21 -33.08 -47.45
N SER A 149 -9.50 -33.17 -46.32
CA SER A 149 -10.12 -33.24 -44.99
C SER A 149 -11.22 -32.18 -44.80
N VAL A 150 -12.38 -32.62 -44.33
CA VAL A 150 -13.58 -31.79 -44.08
C VAL A 150 -13.28 -30.64 -43.10
N LEU A 151 -12.34 -30.89 -42.18
CA LEU A 151 -11.86 -29.95 -41.17
C LEU A 151 -10.63 -29.11 -41.62
N ALA A 152 -10.16 -29.25 -42.87
CA ALA A 152 -9.05 -28.44 -43.37
C ALA A 152 -9.42 -26.95 -43.38
N GLY A 153 -8.63 -26.13 -42.70
CA GLY A 153 -8.94 -24.73 -42.37
C GLY A 153 -8.88 -24.45 -40.86
N LEU A 154 -9.11 -25.47 -40.01
CA LEU A 154 -8.90 -25.40 -38.56
C LEU A 154 -7.42 -25.32 -38.14
N SER A 155 -6.46 -25.56 -39.05
CA SER A 155 -5.03 -25.45 -38.73
C SER A 155 -4.67 -24.01 -38.32
N GLY A 156 -4.13 -23.87 -37.11
CA GLY A 156 -3.88 -22.60 -36.42
C GLY A 156 -5.03 -22.12 -35.51
N GLY A 157 -6.19 -22.77 -35.52
CA GLY A 157 -7.33 -22.42 -34.64
C GLY A 157 -7.00 -22.73 -33.17
N PRO A 158 -7.43 -21.89 -32.21
CA PRO A 158 -7.08 -22.06 -30.80
C PRO A 158 -7.73 -23.30 -30.18
N VAL A 159 -7.07 -23.83 -29.15
CA VAL A 159 -7.63 -24.81 -28.21
C VAL A 159 -7.73 -24.13 -26.85
N PHE A 160 -8.96 -23.87 -26.39
CA PHE A 160 -9.24 -23.21 -25.11
C PHE A 160 -9.73 -24.21 -24.05
N ALA A 161 -9.46 -23.92 -22.78
CA ALA A 161 -10.17 -24.50 -21.64
C ALA A 161 -10.65 -23.34 -20.75
N GLY A 162 -11.95 -23.08 -20.72
CA GLY A 162 -12.48 -21.79 -20.29
C GLY A 162 -11.92 -20.67 -21.18
N ASP A 163 -11.34 -19.62 -20.57
CA ASP A 163 -10.71 -18.50 -21.28
C ASP A 163 -9.19 -18.66 -21.52
N VAL A 164 -8.61 -19.80 -21.15
CA VAL A 164 -7.16 -20.05 -21.23
C VAL A 164 -6.78 -20.87 -22.46
N LEU A 165 -5.90 -20.32 -23.28
CA LEU A 165 -5.36 -20.95 -24.48
C LEU A 165 -4.37 -22.06 -24.09
N LEU A 166 -4.60 -23.30 -24.50
CA LEU A 166 -3.71 -24.45 -24.25
C LEU A 166 -2.76 -24.74 -25.42
N GLY A 167 -3.12 -24.29 -26.62
CA GLY A 167 -2.40 -24.56 -27.86
C GLY A 167 -3.19 -24.17 -29.10
N ILE A 168 -2.72 -24.60 -30.26
CA ILE A 168 -3.40 -24.42 -31.56
C ILE A 168 -3.55 -25.76 -32.28
N ALA A 169 -4.68 -25.97 -32.95
CA ALA A 169 -4.94 -27.15 -33.77
C ALA A 169 -3.95 -27.21 -34.93
N ARG A 170 -3.19 -28.30 -35.07
CA ARG A 170 -2.18 -28.48 -36.12
C ARG A 170 -2.76 -29.25 -37.30
N GLN A 171 -3.29 -30.44 -37.03
CA GLN A 171 -3.85 -31.34 -38.03
C GLN A 171 -4.93 -32.27 -37.45
N VAL A 172 -5.78 -32.80 -38.32
CA VAL A 172 -6.75 -33.84 -38.00
C VAL A 172 -6.35 -35.12 -38.74
N PRO A 173 -5.72 -36.11 -38.09
CA PRO A 173 -5.37 -37.36 -38.73
C PRO A 173 -6.60 -38.12 -39.23
N GLN A 174 -6.54 -38.67 -40.45
CA GLN A 174 -7.58 -39.55 -40.99
C GLN A 174 -7.70 -40.86 -40.18
N GLN A 175 -6.58 -41.32 -39.60
CA GLN A 175 -6.55 -42.48 -38.70
C GLN A 175 -7.38 -42.19 -37.44
N ARG A 176 -8.27 -43.12 -37.07
CA ARG A 176 -9.35 -42.94 -36.05
C ARG A 176 -10.51 -42.03 -36.48
N GLY A 177 -10.80 -41.95 -37.78
CA GLY A 177 -12.09 -41.43 -38.28
C GLY A 177 -12.27 -39.92 -38.08
N GLY A 178 -11.19 -39.15 -38.07
CA GLY A 178 -11.21 -37.70 -37.93
C GLY A 178 -11.60 -37.16 -36.54
N ARG A 179 -11.89 -38.03 -35.55
CA ARG A 179 -12.25 -37.60 -34.19
C ARG A 179 -11.09 -37.03 -33.38
N ARG A 180 -9.84 -37.16 -33.83
CA ARG A 180 -8.68 -36.58 -33.12
C ARG A 180 -8.12 -35.37 -33.82
N VAL A 181 -7.87 -34.33 -33.02
CA VAL A 181 -7.06 -33.18 -33.41
C VAL A 181 -5.71 -33.32 -32.72
N GLU A 182 -4.64 -33.28 -33.51
CA GLU A 182 -3.28 -33.08 -32.99
C GLU A 182 -2.98 -31.59 -33.02
N CYS A 183 -2.49 -31.07 -31.89
CA CYS A 183 -2.36 -29.65 -31.62
C CYS A 183 -0.93 -29.32 -31.15
N VAL A 184 -0.44 -28.13 -31.47
CA VAL A 184 0.81 -27.61 -30.91
C VAL A 184 0.52 -27.14 -29.48
N PRO A 185 1.13 -27.73 -28.43
CA PRO A 185 0.97 -27.26 -27.06
C PRO A 185 1.67 -25.91 -26.88
N LEU A 186 1.13 -25.03 -26.04
CA LEU A 186 1.81 -23.77 -25.71
C LEU A 186 3.16 -23.97 -24.99
N GLY A 187 3.36 -25.05 -24.23
CA GLY A 187 4.58 -25.26 -23.43
C GLY A 187 5.90 -24.97 -24.16
N PRO A 188 6.22 -25.69 -25.26
CA PRO A 188 7.40 -25.40 -26.07
C PRO A 188 7.45 -23.96 -26.61
N VAL A 189 6.31 -23.41 -27.05
CA VAL A 189 6.18 -22.04 -27.58
C VAL A 189 6.56 -21.00 -26.52
N LEU A 190 5.99 -21.12 -25.31
CA LEU A 190 6.26 -20.23 -24.17
C LEU A 190 7.67 -20.40 -23.59
N THR A 191 8.42 -21.44 -23.96
CA THR A 191 9.85 -21.60 -23.62
C THR A 191 10.81 -21.10 -24.70
N ALA A 192 10.34 -20.81 -25.92
CA ALA A 192 11.19 -20.31 -26.99
C ALA A 192 11.57 -18.84 -26.74
N LYS A 193 12.85 -18.56 -26.46
CA LYS A 193 13.36 -17.18 -26.28
C LYS A 193 12.93 -16.21 -27.40
N PRO A 194 12.97 -16.58 -28.70
CA PRO A 194 12.53 -15.67 -29.77
C PRO A 194 11.04 -15.34 -29.73
N PHE A 195 10.18 -16.26 -29.29
CA PHE A 195 8.74 -16.01 -29.13
C PHE A 195 8.49 -14.98 -28.02
N ARG A 196 9.15 -15.14 -26.86
CA ARG A 196 9.04 -14.20 -25.73
C ARG A 196 9.44 -12.79 -26.13
N LEU A 197 10.60 -12.63 -26.77
CA LEU A 197 11.09 -11.32 -27.22
C LEU A 197 10.08 -10.58 -28.11
N VAL A 198 9.45 -11.27 -29.08
CA VAL A 198 8.43 -10.66 -29.94
C VAL A 198 7.14 -10.33 -29.19
N TYR A 199 6.75 -11.16 -28.21
CA TYR A 199 5.58 -10.92 -27.36
C TYR A 199 5.79 -9.71 -26.45
N GLU A 200 6.91 -9.67 -25.73
CA GLU A 200 7.30 -8.63 -24.76
C GLU A 200 7.58 -7.28 -25.45
N GLN A 201 8.03 -7.28 -26.71
CA GLN A 201 8.09 -6.06 -27.55
C GLN A 201 6.73 -5.52 -27.99
N SER A 202 5.63 -6.28 -27.80
CA SER A 202 4.30 -5.99 -28.36
C SER A 202 3.19 -5.91 -27.31
N GLY A 203 3.51 -6.00 -26.01
CA GLY A 203 2.52 -6.10 -24.95
C GLY A 203 3.12 -6.28 -23.55
N PRO A 204 2.28 -6.46 -22.51
CA PRO A 204 2.74 -6.62 -21.14
C PRO A 204 3.45 -7.96 -20.90
N ALA A 205 4.17 -8.06 -19.78
CA ALA A 205 4.99 -9.21 -19.40
C ALA A 205 4.25 -10.56 -19.55
N LEU A 206 4.92 -11.55 -20.15
CA LEU A 206 4.37 -12.85 -20.51
C LEU A 206 4.03 -13.71 -19.26
N ARG A 207 2.79 -13.58 -18.77
CA ARG A 207 2.24 -14.44 -17.72
C ARG A 207 1.58 -15.68 -18.32
N HIS A 208 1.71 -16.81 -17.63
CA HIS A 208 1.09 -18.08 -17.98
C HIS A 208 0.69 -18.85 -16.71
N GLU A 209 -0.32 -19.69 -16.79
CA GLU A 209 -0.89 -20.41 -15.65
C GLU A 209 -0.91 -21.93 -15.86
N LYS A 210 -0.94 -22.69 -14.77
CA LYS A 210 -0.96 -24.16 -14.80
C LYS A 210 -2.40 -24.67 -14.84
N VAL A 211 -2.70 -25.45 -15.88
CA VAL A 211 -4.03 -26.00 -16.14
C VAL A 211 -4.07 -27.45 -15.66
N HIS A 212 -4.91 -27.69 -14.65
CA HIS A 212 -5.08 -28.97 -13.96
C HIS A 212 -6.49 -29.54 -14.15
N GLY A 213 -6.76 -30.76 -13.66
CA GLY A 213 -7.99 -31.54 -13.90
C GLY A 213 -9.32 -30.92 -13.45
N HIS A 214 -9.31 -29.77 -12.77
CA HIS A 214 -10.51 -29.07 -12.28
C HIS A 214 -10.68 -27.67 -12.89
N PHE A 215 -9.80 -27.26 -13.81
CA PHE A 215 -9.61 -25.87 -14.21
C PHE A 215 -10.89 -25.13 -14.69
N PRO A 216 -11.80 -25.72 -15.51
CA PRO A 216 -13.05 -25.05 -15.88
C PRO A 216 -14.01 -24.81 -14.69
N ARG A 217 -13.90 -25.61 -13.62
CA ARG A 217 -14.69 -25.44 -12.38
C ARG A 217 -14.07 -24.37 -11.48
N ASP A 218 -12.74 -24.37 -11.37
CA ASP A 218 -11.98 -23.35 -10.64
C ASP A 218 -12.25 -21.94 -11.22
N LEU A 219 -12.27 -21.78 -12.55
CA LEU A 219 -12.63 -20.51 -13.21
C LEU A 219 -14.04 -20.03 -12.89
N ARG A 220 -15.05 -20.90 -13.06
CA ARG A 220 -16.45 -20.55 -12.80
C ARG A 220 -16.64 -20.15 -11.33
N TYR A 221 -15.95 -20.85 -10.42
CA TYR A 221 -15.94 -20.51 -9.00
C TYR A 221 -15.23 -19.18 -8.72
N GLU A 222 -14.14 -18.87 -9.40
CA GLU A 222 -13.41 -17.60 -9.24
C GLU A 222 -14.25 -16.37 -9.64
N GLU A 223 -15.03 -16.46 -10.73
CA GLU A 223 -15.96 -15.41 -11.14
C GLU A 223 -17.09 -15.22 -10.11
N GLU A 224 -17.68 -16.31 -9.64
CA GLU A 224 -18.76 -16.31 -8.64
C GLU A 224 -18.26 -15.80 -7.28
N TYR A 225 -17.06 -16.22 -6.85
CA TYR A 225 -16.40 -15.79 -5.62
C TYR A 225 -16.06 -14.29 -5.65
N ALA A 226 -15.54 -13.80 -6.77
CA ALA A 226 -15.28 -12.37 -6.96
C ALA A 226 -16.57 -11.54 -6.89
N ALA A 227 -17.66 -12.02 -7.52
CA ALA A 227 -18.97 -11.35 -7.45
C ALA A 227 -19.54 -11.33 -6.01
N SER A 228 -19.47 -12.45 -5.29
CA SER A 228 -19.95 -12.54 -3.90
C SER A 228 -19.10 -11.74 -2.91
N ILE A 229 -17.78 -11.67 -3.07
CA ILE A 229 -16.92 -10.75 -2.30
C ILE A 229 -17.26 -9.30 -2.60
N GLY A 230 -17.42 -8.93 -3.87
CA GLY A 230 -17.84 -7.57 -4.26
C GLY A 230 -19.18 -7.20 -3.64
N ALA A 231 -20.16 -8.10 -3.66
CA ALA A 231 -21.47 -7.88 -3.03
C ALA A 231 -21.38 -7.75 -1.49
N ALA A 232 -20.48 -8.48 -0.84
CA ALA A 232 -20.32 -8.48 0.62
C ALA A 232 -19.57 -7.25 1.15
N TYR A 233 -18.51 -6.79 0.46
CA TYR A 233 -17.55 -5.83 1.02
C TYR A 233 -17.59 -4.42 0.39
N ARG A 234 -18.20 -4.24 -0.80
CA ARG A 234 -18.25 -2.93 -1.49
C ARG A 234 -19.15 -1.90 -0.81
N ARG A 235 -20.10 -2.34 0.02
CA ARG A 235 -20.93 -1.45 0.84
C ARG A 235 -20.48 -1.50 2.29
N THR A 236 -20.11 -0.33 2.82
CA THR A 236 -19.93 -0.15 4.26
C THR A 236 -21.22 0.34 4.91
N LYS A 237 -21.50 -0.11 6.13
CA LYS A 237 -22.58 0.44 6.95
C LYS A 237 -22.02 1.30 8.05
N ILE A 238 -22.38 2.58 8.04
CA ILE A 238 -22.17 3.47 9.19
C ILE A 238 -23.41 3.28 10.08
N PHE A 239 -23.37 2.19 10.84
CA PHE A 239 -24.52 1.69 11.61
C PHE A 239 -25.08 2.77 12.54
N GLY A 240 -26.42 2.84 12.58
CA GLY A 240 -27.15 3.83 13.37
C GLY A 240 -27.51 5.12 12.63
N LEU A 241 -26.94 5.39 11.44
CA LEU A 241 -27.37 6.51 10.59
C LEU A 241 -28.66 6.23 9.76
N ASP A 242 -29.32 5.11 10.00
CA ASP A 242 -30.49 4.60 9.25
C ASP A 242 -31.73 5.53 9.24
N GLU A 243 -31.70 6.59 10.05
CA GLU A 243 -32.75 7.60 10.15
C GLU A 243 -32.61 8.79 9.19
N LEU A 244 -31.44 8.96 8.58
CA LEU A 244 -31.27 9.87 7.43
C LEU A 244 -31.98 9.25 6.22
N GLY A 245 -31.76 7.95 6.00
CA GLY A 245 -32.51 7.12 5.06
C GLY A 245 -31.91 5.72 4.98
N ARG A 246 -32.59 4.79 4.28
CA ARG A 246 -32.03 3.46 3.94
C ARG A 246 -30.76 3.53 3.09
N HIS A 247 -30.50 4.69 2.49
CA HIS A 247 -29.41 4.93 1.55
C HIS A 247 -28.28 5.76 2.16
N ASP A 248 -28.55 6.52 3.22
CA ASP A 248 -27.52 7.26 3.98
C ASP A 248 -26.81 6.39 5.03
N SER A 249 -27.30 5.18 5.31
CA SER A 249 -26.56 4.20 6.13
C SER A 249 -25.80 3.15 5.30
N GLU A 250 -26.06 3.00 4.00
CA GLU A 250 -25.34 2.11 3.08
C GLU A 250 -24.42 2.89 2.14
N TRP A 251 -23.13 2.92 2.49
CA TRP A 251 -22.09 3.69 1.81
C TRP A 251 -21.40 2.85 0.73
N ASP A 252 -21.57 3.22 -0.53
CA ASP A 252 -20.83 2.61 -1.65
C ASP A 252 -19.38 3.10 -1.63
N LEU A 253 -18.44 2.18 -1.39
CA LEU A 253 -17.02 2.51 -1.25
C LEU A 253 -16.45 3.16 -2.52
N ASP A 254 -16.98 2.87 -3.72
CA ASP A 254 -16.61 3.54 -4.97
C ASP A 254 -16.73 5.08 -4.89
N THR A 255 -17.63 5.58 -4.04
CA THR A 255 -17.90 7.01 -3.88
C THR A 255 -17.30 7.63 -2.61
N ALA A 256 -16.90 6.78 -1.65
CA ALA A 256 -16.65 7.16 -0.27
C ALA A 256 -15.27 6.74 0.26
N TYR A 257 -14.56 5.85 -0.43
CA TYR A 257 -13.18 5.49 -0.08
C TYR A 257 -12.27 6.72 -0.20
N LEU A 258 -11.46 6.93 0.84
CA LEU A 258 -10.45 7.99 0.90
C LEU A 258 -9.12 7.35 1.30
N SER A 259 -8.14 7.40 0.41
CA SER A 259 -6.78 6.92 0.71
C SER A 259 -6.16 7.82 1.77
N LEU A 260 -6.04 7.31 3.00
CA LEU A 260 -5.45 8.06 4.11
C LEU A 260 -3.92 8.06 4.02
N GLU A 261 -3.27 8.97 4.73
CA GLU A 261 -1.83 8.89 4.93
C GLU A 261 -1.48 7.77 5.92
N ALA A 262 -0.38 7.08 5.61
CA ALA A 262 0.34 6.25 6.54
C ALA A 262 1.82 6.66 6.57
N GLN A 263 2.49 6.37 7.68
CA GLN A 263 3.93 6.49 7.83
C GLN A 263 4.53 5.09 8.01
N SER A 264 5.63 4.79 7.31
CA SER A 264 6.43 3.60 7.62
C SER A 264 7.12 3.82 8.96
N GLN A 265 7.01 2.87 9.90
CA GLN A 265 7.83 2.96 11.11
C GLN A 265 9.33 2.79 10.74
N PRO A 266 10.23 3.52 11.43
CA PRO A 266 11.67 3.47 11.14
C PRO A 266 12.22 2.07 11.41
N GLN A 267 12.94 1.50 10.44
CA GLN A 267 13.58 0.19 10.60
C GLN A 267 14.87 0.26 11.45
N SER A 268 15.43 1.47 11.62
CA SER A 268 16.53 1.84 12.52
C SER A 268 16.52 3.36 12.76
N GLN A 269 17.15 3.85 13.83
CA GLN A 269 17.17 5.29 14.17
C GLN A 269 18.10 6.14 13.28
N THR A 270 18.89 5.52 12.39
CA THR A 270 20.00 6.14 11.65
C THR A 270 19.66 6.68 10.27
N LEU A 271 18.44 6.44 9.75
CA LEU A 271 17.97 6.99 8.48
C LEU A 271 16.69 7.81 8.69
N PRO A 272 16.52 8.96 8.01
CA PRO A 272 15.25 9.68 8.04
C PRO A 272 14.17 8.84 7.37
N SER A 273 13.14 8.44 8.13
CA SER A 273 11.98 7.75 7.56
C SER A 273 11.39 8.55 6.39
N PRO A 274 10.89 7.89 5.32
CA PRO A 274 10.04 8.57 4.37
C PRO A 274 8.87 9.20 5.11
N GLY A 275 8.54 10.44 4.75
CA GLY A 275 7.43 11.18 5.36
C GLY A 275 6.07 10.51 5.11
N PRO A 276 4.99 11.08 5.67
CA PRO A 276 3.62 10.67 5.37
C PRO A 276 3.38 10.47 3.88
N GLN A 277 2.81 9.32 3.50
CA GLN A 277 2.45 8.99 2.12
C GLN A 277 1.07 8.31 2.09
N ARG A 278 0.36 8.45 0.97
CA ARG A 278 -0.94 7.78 0.78
C ARG A 278 -0.78 6.26 0.89
N VAL A 279 -1.64 5.62 1.68
CA VAL A 279 -1.53 4.20 2.02
C VAL A 279 -1.55 3.30 0.78
N ASP A 280 -2.30 3.67 -0.26
CA ASP A 280 -2.36 2.99 -1.56
C ASP A 280 -0.96 2.77 -2.15
N ALA A 281 -0.16 3.83 -2.24
CA ALA A 281 1.19 3.78 -2.79
C ALA A 281 2.14 2.96 -1.90
N LEU A 282 1.93 2.97 -0.59
CA LEU A 282 2.74 2.18 0.35
C LEU A 282 2.43 0.68 0.30
N LEU A 283 1.24 0.27 -0.13
CA LEU A 283 0.83 -1.14 -0.26
C LEU A 283 1.37 -1.81 -1.54
N ALA A 284 1.54 -1.05 -2.63
CA ALA A 284 1.88 -1.58 -3.96
C ALA A 284 3.12 -2.50 -3.96
N ASP A 285 4.22 -1.96 -3.45
CA ASP A 285 5.55 -2.59 -3.50
C ASP A 285 5.81 -3.54 -2.31
N ARG A 286 4.98 -3.48 -1.27
CA ARG A 286 5.15 -4.29 -0.06
C ARG A 286 4.44 -5.64 -0.20
N PRO A 287 5.14 -6.78 -0.12
CA PRO A 287 4.49 -8.09 -0.21
C PRO A 287 3.64 -8.39 1.03
N ARG A 288 4.05 -7.91 2.21
CA ARG A 288 3.43 -8.17 3.51
C ARG A 288 3.40 -6.88 4.33
N VAL A 289 2.24 -6.51 4.86
CA VAL A 289 2.03 -5.23 5.56
C VAL A 289 1.27 -5.42 6.86
N LEU A 290 1.79 -4.86 7.96
CA LEU A 290 1.09 -4.76 9.23
C LEU A 290 0.63 -3.31 9.42
N LEU A 291 -0.69 -3.10 9.39
CA LEU A 291 -1.32 -1.79 9.43
C LEU A 291 -1.75 -1.45 10.86
N ARG A 292 -0.93 -0.64 11.53
CA ARG A 292 -1.23 -0.03 12.83
C ARG A 292 -2.14 1.19 12.63
N GLY A 293 -3.10 1.41 13.53
CA GLY A 293 -3.94 2.62 13.52
C GLY A 293 -5.05 2.59 14.55
N GLU A 294 -5.55 3.77 14.94
CA GLU A 294 -6.49 3.92 16.04
C GLU A 294 -7.89 3.33 15.78
N ALA A 295 -8.75 3.37 16.80
CA ALA A 295 -10.17 3.06 16.65
C ALA A 295 -10.84 4.05 15.67
N GLY A 296 -11.54 3.52 14.66
CA GLY A 296 -12.21 4.36 13.65
C GLY A 296 -11.28 4.99 12.60
N ALA A 297 -9.98 4.65 12.60
CA ALA A 297 -9.00 5.15 11.62
C ALA A 297 -9.11 4.51 10.21
N GLY A 298 -10.13 3.70 9.92
CA GLY A 298 -10.36 3.15 8.57
C GLY A 298 -9.61 1.86 8.19
N LYS A 299 -8.91 1.19 9.13
CA LYS A 299 -8.19 -0.08 8.87
C LYS A 299 -9.04 -1.14 8.15
N THR A 300 -10.16 -1.52 8.76
CA THR A 300 -11.15 -2.45 8.21
C THR A 300 -11.71 -1.98 6.86
N THR A 301 -11.99 -0.68 6.73
CA THR A 301 -12.48 -0.06 5.48
C THR A 301 -11.50 -0.24 4.32
N LEU A 302 -10.20 -0.11 4.57
CA LEU A 302 -9.15 -0.38 3.58
C LEU A 302 -9.09 -1.86 3.18
N LEU A 303 -9.21 -2.79 4.14
CA LEU A 303 -9.26 -4.22 3.82
C LEU A 303 -10.49 -4.59 2.99
N TRP A 304 -11.65 -4.00 3.30
CA TRP A 304 -12.89 -4.25 2.55
C TRP A 304 -12.84 -3.64 1.14
N TRP A 305 -12.22 -2.47 0.98
CA TRP A 305 -11.91 -1.88 -0.33
C TRP A 305 -11.01 -2.80 -1.17
N LEU A 306 -9.89 -3.26 -0.60
CA LEU A 306 -9.01 -4.23 -1.27
C LEU A 306 -9.75 -5.52 -1.65
N ALA A 307 -10.59 -6.04 -0.75
CA ALA A 307 -11.38 -7.25 -1.01
C ALA A 307 -12.35 -7.06 -2.20
N ALA A 308 -13.16 -6.00 -2.19
CA ALA A 308 -14.17 -5.78 -3.22
C ALA A 308 -13.60 -5.43 -4.61
N HIS A 309 -12.37 -4.92 -4.70
CA HIS A 309 -11.81 -4.36 -5.94
C HIS A 309 -10.63 -5.14 -6.54
N ALA A 310 -9.86 -5.90 -5.75
CA ALA A 310 -8.68 -6.63 -6.25
C ALA A 310 -9.05 -7.67 -7.32
N SER A 311 -9.99 -8.57 -7.02
CA SER A 311 -10.42 -9.63 -7.94
C SER A 311 -11.16 -9.07 -9.17
N ALA A 312 -11.96 -8.02 -8.96
CA ALA A 312 -12.70 -7.30 -10.01
C ALA A 312 -11.80 -6.47 -10.95
N ARG A 313 -10.52 -6.28 -10.61
CA ARG A 313 -9.55 -5.45 -11.33
C ARG A 313 -9.97 -3.98 -11.44
N THR A 314 -10.49 -3.44 -10.34
CA THR A 314 -11.02 -2.07 -10.23
C THR A 314 -10.27 -1.21 -9.21
N LEU A 315 -9.12 -1.65 -8.72
CA LEU A 315 -8.20 -0.78 -7.95
C LEU A 315 -7.50 0.22 -8.90
N SER A 316 -7.13 1.37 -8.35
CA SER A 316 -6.43 2.47 -9.03
C SER A 316 -5.02 2.09 -9.52
N ASP A 317 -4.42 2.91 -10.39
CA ASP A 317 -3.04 2.74 -10.88
C ASP A 317 -2.03 2.49 -9.73
N ALA A 318 -2.20 3.20 -8.61
CA ALA A 318 -1.34 3.08 -7.43
C ALA A 318 -1.41 1.70 -6.74
N LEU A 319 -2.44 0.91 -7.05
CA LEU A 319 -2.69 -0.43 -6.52
C LEU A 319 -2.74 -1.50 -7.63
N GLU A 320 -2.27 -1.19 -8.84
CA GLU A 320 -2.22 -2.14 -9.98
C GLU A 320 -1.60 -3.50 -9.61
N PRO A 321 -0.51 -3.61 -8.81
CA PRO A 321 0.07 -4.90 -8.44
C PRO A 321 -0.87 -5.86 -7.69
N LEU A 322 -1.99 -5.36 -7.15
CA LEU A 322 -3.01 -6.17 -6.47
C LEU A 322 -4.21 -6.51 -7.36
N ASN A 323 -4.36 -5.88 -8.54
CA ASN A 323 -5.44 -6.17 -9.48
C ASN A 323 -5.28 -7.58 -10.08
N GLY A 324 -6.31 -8.41 -9.92
CA GLY A 324 -6.35 -9.80 -10.36
C GLY A 324 -5.85 -10.82 -9.33
N LEU A 325 -5.53 -10.39 -8.11
CA LEU A 325 -5.39 -11.29 -6.96
C LEU A 325 -6.77 -11.70 -6.42
N ILE A 326 -6.82 -12.86 -5.79
CA ILE A 326 -8.01 -13.41 -5.12
C ILE A 326 -7.90 -13.10 -3.62
N PRO A 327 -8.78 -12.22 -3.08
CA PRO A 327 -8.72 -11.84 -1.68
C PRO A 327 -9.35 -12.90 -0.78
N PHE A 328 -8.60 -13.35 0.21
CA PHE A 328 -9.09 -14.17 1.32
C PHE A 328 -9.22 -13.30 2.56
N VAL A 329 -10.44 -12.83 2.85
CA VAL A 329 -10.71 -12.04 4.05
C VAL A 329 -10.82 -12.97 5.25
N VAL A 330 -9.94 -12.76 6.23
CA VAL A 330 -9.84 -13.52 7.48
C VAL A 330 -10.14 -12.57 8.64
N PRO A 331 -11.43 -12.36 8.98
CA PRO A 331 -11.81 -11.60 10.17
C PRO A 331 -11.57 -12.46 11.41
N LEU A 332 -10.44 -12.28 12.09
CA LEU A 332 -10.01 -13.15 13.20
C LEU A 332 -11.02 -13.18 14.34
N ARG A 333 -11.61 -12.01 14.62
CA ARG A 333 -12.77 -11.77 15.48
C ARG A 333 -13.91 -12.76 15.20
N THR A 334 -14.50 -12.68 14.00
CA THR A 334 -15.65 -13.49 13.57
C THR A 334 -15.32 -14.99 13.54
N LEU A 335 -14.06 -15.37 13.28
CA LEU A 335 -13.63 -16.77 13.28
C LEU A 335 -13.53 -17.36 14.70
N ARG A 336 -12.94 -16.63 15.66
CA ARG A 336 -12.95 -17.06 17.07
C ARG A 336 -14.35 -17.05 17.67
N ALA A 337 -15.21 -16.09 17.29
CA ALA A 337 -16.62 -16.07 17.68
C ALA A 337 -17.39 -17.32 17.23
N ARG A 338 -17.08 -17.86 16.05
CA ARG A 338 -17.60 -19.16 15.53
C ARG A 338 -16.96 -20.40 16.17
N GLY A 339 -16.19 -20.24 17.25
CA GLY A 339 -15.48 -21.34 17.93
C GLY A 339 -14.45 -22.07 17.05
N SER A 340 -14.00 -21.43 15.96
CA SER A 340 -13.07 -22.03 15.01
C SER A 340 -11.61 -21.72 15.40
N THR A 341 -10.76 -22.75 15.40
CA THR A 341 -9.30 -22.56 15.46
C THR A 341 -8.78 -21.95 14.16
N PHE A 342 -7.51 -21.56 14.13
CA PHE A 342 -6.90 -20.94 12.95
C PHE A 342 -6.98 -21.84 11.71
N LEU A 343 -7.29 -21.21 10.56
CA LEU A 343 -7.79 -21.92 9.37
C LEU A 343 -6.69 -22.59 8.54
N GLY A 344 -6.90 -23.84 8.17
CA GLY A 344 -6.10 -24.50 7.13
C GLY A 344 -6.39 -23.93 5.73
N PRO A 345 -5.49 -24.10 4.74
CA PRO A 345 -5.64 -23.54 3.39
C PRO A 345 -6.97 -23.86 2.70
N ALA A 346 -7.55 -25.03 2.96
CA ALA A 346 -8.83 -25.45 2.38
C ALA A 346 -10.06 -24.70 2.96
N GLN A 347 -9.92 -24.04 4.11
CA GLN A 347 -11.02 -23.35 4.81
C GLN A 347 -11.06 -21.84 4.51
N LEU A 348 -10.01 -21.28 3.88
CA LEU A 348 -9.88 -19.84 3.63
C LEU A 348 -10.98 -19.27 2.71
N SER A 349 -11.50 -20.07 1.79
CA SER A 349 -12.65 -19.70 0.94
C SER A 349 -13.89 -19.35 1.78
N GLY A 350 -14.17 -20.15 2.81
CA GLY A 350 -15.31 -19.97 3.71
C GLY A 350 -15.11 -18.96 4.85
N ALA A 351 -13.89 -18.43 5.03
CA ALA A 351 -13.55 -17.56 6.17
C ALA A 351 -14.49 -16.35 6.31
N ALA A 352 -14.75 -15.68 5.19
CA ALA A 352 -15.65 -14.53 5.09
C ALA A 352 -17.15 -14.87 5.28
N GLY A 353 -17.55 -16.15 5.26
CA GLY A 353 -18.95 -16.57 5.40
C GLY A 353 -19.86 -16.16 4.23
N LEU A 354 -19.31 -16.14 3.01
CA LEU A 354 -20.04 -15.75 1.79
C LEU A 354 -21.16 -16.73 1.44
N VAL A 355 -22.25 -16.20 0.87
CA VAL A 355 -23.33 -17.01 0.29
C VAL A 355 -22.95 -17.38 -1.15
N ILE A 356 -22.42 -18.58 -1.33
CA ILE A 356 -21.90 -19.13 -2.60
C ILE A 356 -21.95 -20.68 -2.55
N ASP A 357 -21.91 -21.33 -3.72
CA ASP A 357 -21.66 -22.79 -3.83
C ASP A 357 -20.36 -23.21 -3.09
N GLU A 358 -20.20 -24.51 -2.80
CA GLU A 358 -18.99 -25.04 -2.17
C GLU A 358 -17.77 -24.96 -3.10
N ALA A 359 -16.63 -24.53 -2.56
CA ALA A 359 -15.40 -24.35 -3.33
C ALA A 359 -14.87 -25.69 -3.89
N PRO A 360 -14.39 -25.76 -5.15
CA PRO A 360 -13.83 -26.99 -5.71
C PRO A 360 -12.67 -27.54 -4.85
N ASP A 361 -12.61 -28.86 -4.67
CA ASP A 361 -11.63 -29.55 -3.80
C ASP A 361 -10.21 -28.96 -3.93
N GLY A 362 -9.71 -28.37 -2.85
CA GLY A 362 -8.36 -27.79 -2.77
C GLY A 362 -8.12 -26.51 -3.60
N TRP A 363 -9.17 -25.83 -4.09
CA TRP A 363 -9.07 -24.61 -4.89
C TRP A 363 -8.23 -23.51 -4.22
N ALA A 364 -8.54 -23.14 -2.97
CA ALA A 364 -7.79 -22.11 -2.26
C ALA A 364 -6.29 -22.47 -2.09
N GLY A 365 -5.98 -23.76 -1.97
CA GLY A 365 -4.60 -24.26 -2.02
C GLY A 365 -3.91 -24.00 -3.37
N ARG A 366 -4.61 -24.21 -4.50
CA ARG A 366 -4.09 -23.88 -5.84
C ARG A 366 -3.90 -22.37 -6.04
N VAL A 367 -4.78 -21.54 -5.49
CA VAL A 367 -4.66 -20.07 -5.51
C VAL A 367 -3.41 -19.59 -4.77
N LEU A 368 -3.15 -20.16 -3.58
CA LEU A 368 -1.93 -19.91 -2.79
C LEU A 368 -0.66 -20.40 -3.51
N GLU A 369 -0.67 -21.61 -4.09
CA GLU A 369 0.50 -22.14 -4.84
C GLU A 369 0.79 -21.39 -6.14
N ALA A 370 -0.22 -20.74 -6.72
CA ALA A 370 -0.08 -19.90 -7.91
C ALA A 370 0.38 -18.47 -7.60
N GLY A 371 0.61 -18.10 -6.33
CA GLY A 371 0.94 -16.72 -5.93
C GLY A 371 -0.17 -15.70 -6.21
N ARG A 372 -1.43 -16.17 -6.36
CA ARG A 372 -2.59 -15.32 -6.67
C ARG A 372 -3.37 -14.90 -5.41
N ALA A 373 -2.97 -15.33 -4.22
CA ALA A 373 -3.66 -15.05 -2.97
C ALA A 373 -3.31 -13.66 -2.42
N LEU A 374 -4.34 -12.91 -2.03
CA LEU A 374 -4.25 -11.70 -1.22
C LEU A 374 -4.91 -11.97 0.14
N LEU A 375 -4.12 -12.27 1.16
CA LEU A 375 -4.60 -12.60 2.50
C LEU A 375 -4.87 -11.31 3.30
N LEU A 376 -6.12 -11.06 3.66
CA LEU A 376 -6.58 -9.84 4.32
C LEU A 376 -7.02 -10.18 5.76
N VAL A 377 -6.10 -10.04 6.72
CA VAL A 377 -6.29 -10.46 8.11
C VAL A 377 -6.77 -9.27 8.94
N ASP A 378 -8.07 -9.23 9.28
CA ASP A 378 -8.62 -8.11 10.06
C ASP A 378 -8.74 -8.47 11.55
N GLY A 379 -8.26 -7.56 12.41
CA GLY A 379 -8.45 -7.64 13.86
C GLY A 379 -7.42 -8.47 14.63
N LEU A 380 -6.11 -8.31 14.40
CA LEU A 380 -5.09 -8.95 15.25
C LEU A 380 -5.14 -8.47 16.71
N ASP A 381 -5.60 -7.24 16.97
CA ASP A 381 -5.82 -6.74 18.33
C ASP A 381 -6.99 -7.43 19.06
N GLU A 382 -7.86 -8.11 18.31
CA GLU A 382 -9.07 -8.77 18.79
C GLU A 382 -8.84 -10.26 19.12
N VAL A 383 -7.59 -10.74 18.96
CA VAL A 383 -7.08 -11.97 19.57
C VAL A 383 -6.63 -11.66 21.01
N PRO A 384 -7.07 -12.41 22.04
CA PRO A 384 -6.61 -12.25 23.42
C PRO A 384 -5.09 -12.45 23.57
N PRO A 385 -4.42 -11.78 24.53
CA PRO A 385 -2.96 -11.86 24.70
C PRO A 385 -2.40 -13.28 24.74
N GLU A 386 -3.11 -14.21 25.37
CA GLU A 386 -2.77 -15.63 25.51
C GLU A 386 -2.75 -16.41 24.19
N ASP A 387 -3.62 -16.05 23.23
CA ASP A 387 -3.79 -16.74 21.95
C ASP A 387 -2.96 -16.11 20.81
N ARG A 388 -2.37 -14.92 21.03
CA ARG A 388 -1.62 -14.18 20.00
C ARG A 388 -0.44 -14.97 19.44
N GLU A 389 0.25 -15.75 20.27
CA GLU A 389 1.36 -16.58 19.79
C GLU A 389 0.88 -17.75 18.91
N GLU A 390 -0.34 -18.27 19.09
CA GLU A 390 -0.92 -19.25 18.17
C GLU A 390 -1.32 -18.59 16.85
N ALA A 391 -1.90 -17.38 16.89
CA ALA A 391 -2.19 -16.58 15.70
C ALA A 391 -0.92 -16.25 14.89
N HIS A 392 0.15 -15.86 15.58
CA HIS A 392 1.47 -15.63 14.99
C HIS A 392 2.03 -16.92 14.37
N ALA A 393 2.01 -18.03 15.10
CA ALA A 393 2.52 -19.32 14.62
C ALA A 393 1.76 -19.83 13.39
N TRP A 394 0.43 -19.70 13.37
CA TRP A 394 -0.42 -20.02 12.21
C TRP A 394 -0.06 -19.19 10.98
N LEU A 395 -0.05 -17.85 11.12
CA LEU A 395 0.23 -16.94 10.01
C LEU A 395 1.64 -17.18 9.47
N SER A 396 2.62 -17.36 10.36
CA SER A 396 4.00 -17.75 10.03
C SER A 396 4.06 -19.11 9.30
N GLN A 397 3.26 -20.10 9.69
CA GLN A 397 3.25 -21.41 9.02
C GLN A 397 2.65 -21.32 7.62
N LEU A 398 1.56 -20.56 7.44
CA LEU A 398 0.91 -20.33 6.15
C LEU A 398 1.84 -19.58 5.19
N LEU A 399 2.43 -18.47 5.63
CA LEU A 399 3.29 -17.61 4.81
C LEU A 399 4.68 -18.21 4.51
N ARG A 400 5.17 -19.16 5.32
CA ARG A 400 6.36 -19.96 5.00
C ARG A 400 6.06 -21.12 4.04
N ARG A 401 4.81 -21.59 3.96
CA ARG A 401 4.39 -22.62 2.98
C ARG A 401 4.04 -22.02 1.61
N TYR A 402 3.63 -20.75 1.57
CA TYR A 402 3.18 -20.05 0.37
C TYR A 402 3.84 -18.65 0.30
N PRO A 403 5.15 -18.55 -0.02
CA PRO A 403 5.92 -17.32 0.12
C PRO A 403 5.37 -16.14 -0.69
N GLU A 404 4.90 -16.40 -1.92
CA GLU A 404 4.33 -15.42 -2.85
C GLU A 404 2.96 -14.84 -2.42
N THR A 405 2.41 -15.26 -1.28
CA THR A 405 1.13 -14.73 -0.76
C THR A 405 1.29 -13.26 -0.38
N ARG A 406 0.56 -12.36 -1.07
CA ARG A 406 0.41 -10.98 -0.61
C ARG A 406 -0.41 -10.97 0.67
N CYS A 407 -0.01 -10.21 1.69
CA CYS A 407 -0.73 -10.14 2.96
C CYS A 407 -0.85 -8.72 3.50
N VAL A 408 -2.05 -8.33 3.91
CA VAL A 408 -2.30 -7.12 4.71
C VAL A 408 -3.00 -7.55 5.99
N ALA A 409 -2.42 -7.21 7.14
CA ALA A 409 -2.96 -7.52 8.45
C ALA A 409 -3.20 -6.22 9.24
N THR A 410 -4.29 -6.13 10.02
CA THR A 410 -4.62 -4.92 10.79
C THR A 410 -4.45 -5.12 12.29
N VAL A 411 -4.02 -4.07 12.98
CA VAL A 411 -3.85 -4.07 14.44
C VAL A 411 -3.99 -2.66 15.03
N ARG A 412 -4.31 -2.53 16.32
CA ARG A 412 -4.13 -1.26 17.06
C ARG A 412 -2.64 -0.99 17.33
N PRO A 413 -2.20 0.27 17.47
CA PRO A 413 -0.78 0.58 17.45
C PRO A 413 0.03 -0.06 18.57
N LEU A 414 -0.59 -0.36 19.72
CA LEU A 414 0.06 -0.93 20.91
C LEU A 414 -0.53 -2.27 21.38
N ALA A 415 -1.43 -2.90 20.60
CA ALA A 415 -1.98 -4.20 20.96
C ALA A 415 -0.98 -5.37 20.74
N VAL A 416 0.05 -5.15 19.94
CA VAL A 416 1.19 -6.06 19.76
C VAL A 416 2.49 -5.26 19.83
N ALA A 417 3.57 -5.88 20.28
CA ALA A 417 4.88 -5.23 20.37
C ALA A 417 5.31 -4.64 18.99
N PRO A 418 6.17 -3.60 18.97
CA PRO A 418 6.90 -3.23 17.76
C PRO A 418 7.60 -4.45 17.14
N ASP A 419 7.66 -4.51 15.82
CA ASP A 419 8.33 -5.59 15.06
C ASP A 419 7.76 -7.01 15.25
N TRP A 420 6.56 -7.17 15.83
CA TRP A 420 5.99 -8.49 16.17
C TRP A 420 5.88 -9.46 14.99
N LEU A 421 5.65 -8.96 13.77
CA LEU A 421 5.62 -9.76 12.53
C LEU A 421 6.86 -9.55 11.62
N ARG A 422 7.92 -8.89 12.12
CA ARG A 422 9.14 -8.58 11.33
C ARG A 422 9.85 -9.85 10.85
N SER A 423 9.84 -10.95 11.62
CA SER A 423 10.48 -12.22 11.21
C SER A 423 9.85 -12.81 9.94
N GLU A 424 8.55 -12.59 9.76
CA GLU A 424 7.79 -13.08 8.60
C GLU A 424 7.78 -12.06 7.44
N GLY A 425 8.62 -11.02 7.50
CA GLY A 425 8.85 -10.07 6.41
C GLY A 425 7.78 -8.99 6.26
N PHE A 426 7.04 -8.67 7.32
CA PHE A 426 6.04 -7.60 7.30
C PHE A 426 6.69 -6.21 7.39
N GLY A 427 6.28 -5.29 6.51
CA GLY A 427 6.52 -3.85 6.68
C GLY A 427 5.44 -3.22 7.54
N GLU A 428 5.82 -2.55 8.63
CA GLU A 428 4.87 -1.89 9.52
C GLU A 428 4.53 -0.47 9.06
N LEU A 429 3.23 -0.20 8.86
CA LEU A 429 2.68 1.10 8.47
C LEU A 429 1.73 1.60 9.56
N ARG A 430 1.91 2.84 10.05
CA ARG A 430 0.97 3.51 10.94
C ARG A 430 0.07 4.45 10.13
N LEU A 431 -1.24 4.18 10.08
CA LEU A 431 -2.23 5.15 9.61
C LEU A 431 -2.18 6.41 10.48
N LEU A 432 -2.18 7.56 9.83
CA LEU A 432 -2.16 8.87 10.48
C LEU A 432 -3.59 9.44 10.61
N PRO A 433 -3.82 10.42 11.49
CA PRO A 433 -5.08 11.15 11.55
C PRO A 433 -5.29 11.95 10.25
N MET A 434 -6.53 12.13 9.83
CA MET A 434 -6.87 12.85 8.59
C MET A 434 -6.30 14.28 8.59
N ARG A 435 -5.71 14.69 7.47
CA ARG A 435 -5.30 16.08 7.22
C ARG A 435 -6.53 16.98 7.08
N ASN A 436 -6.33 18.30 7.16
CA ASN A 436 -7.40 19.27 6.91
C ASN A 436 -8.00 19.13 5.49
N GLU A 437 -7.18 18.83 4.49
CA GLU A 437 -7.63 18.54 3.12
C GLU A 437 -8.43 17.23 3.00
N ASP A 438 -8.07 16.22 3.79
CA ASP A 438 -8.74 14.92 3.83
C ASP A 438 -10.13 15.07 4.45
N ILE A 439 -10.26 15.86 5.54
CA ILE A 439 -11.56 16.21 6.14
C ILE A 439 -12.46 16.91 5.11
N GLN A 440 -11.93 17.87 4.34
CA GLN A 440 -12.71 18.58 3.30
C GLN A 440 -13.12 17.64 2.15
N SER A 441 -12.23 16.74 1.75
CA SER A 441 -12.49 15.73 0.72
C SER A 441 -13.50 14.68 1.20
N PHE A 442 -13.44 14.29 2.47
CA PHE A 442 -14.43 13.42 3.11
C PHE A 442 -15.80 14.09 3.14
N VAL A 443 -15.91 15.36 3.55
CA VAL A 443 -17.18 16.13 3.51
C VAL A 443 -17.74 16.22 2.10
N ALA A 444 -16.91 16.54 1.10
CA ALA A 444 -17.35 16.65 -0.30
C ALA A 444 -17.84 15.31 -0.87
N SER A 445 -17.13 14.20 -0.59
CA SER A 445 -17.59 12.85 -0.96
C SER A 445 -18.85 12.43 -0.20
N TRP A 446 -18.97 12.81 1.09
CA TRP A 446 -20.14 12.54 1.93
C TRP A 446 -21.41 13.21 1.37
N HIS A 447 -21.33 14.51 1.07
CA HIS A 447 -22.44 15.24 0.45
C HIS A 447 -22.66 14.85 -1.03
N ARG A 448 -21.67 14.29 -1.73
CA ARG A 448 -21.85 13.70 -3.06
C ARG A 448 -22.65 12.40 -2.99
N ALA A 449 -22.30 11.48 -2.09
CA ALA A 449 -23.01 10.23 -1.89
C ALA A 449 -24.50 10.48 -1.54
N ALA A 450 -24.77 11.38 -0.59
CA ALA A 450 -26.14 11.77 -0.24
C ALA A 450 -26.94 12.34 -1.44
N ARG A 451 -26.33 13.17 -2.28
CA ARG A 451 -26.99 13.75 -3.48
C ARG A 451 -27.28 12.75 -4.59
N LEU A 452 -26.68 11.56 -4.60
CA LEU A 452 -26.98 10.53 -5.62
C LEU A 452 -28.33 9.82 -5.38
N VAL A 453 -29.06 10.15 -4.30
CA VAL A 453 -30.26 9.40 -3.87
C VAL A 453 -31.47 10.29 -3.50
N GLU A 454 -31.34 11.60 -3.61
CA GLU A 454 -32.36 12.60 -3.21
C GLU A 454 -32.94 13.34 -4.44
N GLU A 455 -34.19 13.84 -4.33
CA GLU A 455 -34.86 14.58 -5.41
C GLU A 455 -34.27 15.98 -5.64
N ASP A 456 -34.47 16.56 -6.83
CA ASP A 456 -33.76 17.76 -7.31
C ASP A 456 -33.90 19.00 -6.39
N GLU A 457 -35.04 19.18 -5.70
CA GLU A 457 -35.26 20.35 -4.83
C GLU A 457 -34.40 20.34 -3.55
N ASP A 458 -33.95 19.18 -3.05
CA ASP A 458 -33.07 19.09 -1.87
C ASP A 458 -31.56 19.16 -2.23
N GLN A 459 -31.19 19.06 -3.51
CA GLN A 459 -29.78 19.09 -3.93
C GLN A 459 -29.11 20.46 -3.71
N GLU A 460 -29.82 21.57 -3.93
CA GLU A 460 -29.30 22.92 -3.63
C GLU A 460 -29.04 23.07 -2.12
N ARG A 461 -29.99 22.64 -1.29
CA ARG A 461 -29.92 22.64 0.17
C ARG A 461 -28.74 21.81 0.69
N LEU A 462 -28.53 20.61 0.14
CA LEU A 462 -27.38 19.76 0.47
C LEU A 462 -26.04 20.43 0.11
N GLY A 463 -26.01 21.26 -0.94
CA GLY A 463 -24.86 22.09 -1.29
C GLY A 463 -24.66 23.32 -0.40
N GLU A 464 -25.72 23.88 0.20
CA GLU A 464 -25.56 24.92 1.24
C GLU A 464 -24.98 24.33 2.53
N LEU A 465 -25.50 23.19 2.98
CA LEU A 465 -25.01 22.48 4.16
C LEU A 465 -23.54 22.04 4.01
N GLU A 466 -23.16 21.51 2.84
CA GLU A 466 -21.77 21.18 2.48
C GLU A 466 -20.83 22.39 2.66
N ARG A 467 -21.16 23.51 2.01
CA ARG A 467 -20.35 24.74 2.05
C ARG A 467 -20.28 25.35 3.44
N ASP A 468 -21.33 25.19 4.24
CA ASP A 468 -21.34 25.64 5.63
C ASP A 468 -20.50 24.73 6.53
N LEU A 469 -20.63 23.41 6.45
CA LEU A 469 -19.82 22.46 7.22
C LEU A 469 -18.32 22.60 6.92
N SER A 470 -17.97 22.69 5.63
CA SER A 470 -16.60 23.00 5.19
C SER A 470 -16.05 24.28 5.81
N ARG A 471 -16.89 25.32 5.94
CA ARG A 471 -16.55 26.60 6.59
C ARG A 471 -16.44 26.47 8.10
N GLN A 472 -17.36 25.76 8.76
CA GLN A 472 -17.32 25.54 10.21
C GLN A 472 -16.05 24.81 10.61
N PHE A 473 -15.65 23.76 9.87
CA PHE A 473 -14.33 23.15 10.04
C PHE A 473 -13.21 24.18 9.87
N ALA A 474 -13.15 24.89 8.74
CA ALA A 474 -12.10 25.88 8.48
C ALA A 474 -12.02 27.06 9.48
N GLN A 475 -13.04 27.24 10.34
CA GLN A 475 -13.12 28.32 11.34
C GLN A 475 -13.07 27.83 12.79
N ASN A 476 -13.06 26.51 13.04
CA ASN A 476 -13.15 25.94 14.39
C ASN A 476 -12.13 24.78 14.55
N PRO A 477 -10.86 25.05 14.90
CA PRO A 477 -9.84 24.01 15.05
C PRO A 477 -10.21 22.88 16.03
N PRO A 478 -10.80 23.14 17.22
CA PRO A 478 -11.31 22.06 18.08
C PRO A 478 -12.33 21.12 17.43
N LEU A 479 -13.10 21.59 16.43
CA LEU A 479 -14.00 20.76 15.64
C LEU A 479 -13.25 20.00 14.53
N GLN A 480 -12.19 20.57 13.94
CA GLN A 480 -11.31 19.86 13.00
C GLN A 480 -10.57 18.72 13.69
N ASP A 481 -9.96 18.97 14.85
CA ASP A 481 -9.24 17.96 15.64
C ASP A 481 -10.15 16.80 16.06
N LEU A 482 -11.45 17.08 16.26
CA LEU A 482 -12.47 16.08 16.52
C LEU A 482 -12.84 15.26 15.26
N ALA A 483 -12.76 15.83 14.07
CA ALA A 483 -13.03 15.16 12.79
C ALA A 483 -11.82 14.40 12.20
N ARG A 484 -10.66 14.37 12.87
CA ARG A 484 -9.45 13.70 12.37
C ARG A 484 -9.53 12.18 12.23
N THR A 485 -10.62 11.52 12.64
CA THR A 485 -10.90 10.12 12.28
C THR A 485 -12.13 10.04 11.36
N PRO A 486 -12.10 9.21 10.30
CA PRO A 486 -13.20 9.09 9.33
C PRO A 486 -14.58 8.90 9.97
N LEU A 487 -14.67 8.08 11.03
CA LEU A 487 -15.94 7.86 11.73
C LEU A 487 -16.48 9.14 12.39
N LEU A 488 -15.63 9.88 13.11
CA LEU A 488 -16.09 11.09 13.80
C LEU A 488 -16.41 12.20 12.80
N CYS A 489 -15.70 12.28 11.67
CA CYS A 489 -16.09 13.14 10.55
C CYS A 489 -17.48 12.76 10.01
N ALA A 490 -17.76 11.48 9.76
CA ALA A 490 -19.07 11.02 9.28
C ALA A 490 -20.22 11.31 10.28
N VAL A 491 -19.97 11.12 11.58
CA VAL A 491 -20.92 11.47 12.64
C VAL A 491 -21.18 12.98 12.70
N ILE A 492 -20.16 13.82 12.47
CA ILE A 492 -20.31 15.27 12.38
C ILE A 492 -21.12 15.67 11.14
N CYS A 493 -20.83 15.10 9.96
CA CYS A 493 -21.62 15.36 8.73
C CYS A 493 -23.10 15.02 8.94
N ALA A 494 -23.38 13.83 9.50
CA ALA A 494 -24.74 13.39 9.82
C ALA A 494 -25.45 14.33 10.80
N LEU A 495 -24.76 14.75 11.87
CA LEU A 495 -25.33 15.64 12.88
C LEU A 495 -25.56 17.07 12.34
N HIS A 496 -24.66 17.59 11.49
CA HIS A 496 -24.80 18.90 10.83
C HIS A 496 -26.02 18.93 9.90
N ARG A 497 -26.17 17.94 8.99
CA ARG A 497 -27.37 17.79 8.14
C ARG A 497 -28.64 17.66 8.98
N ARG A 498 -28.63 16.85 10.04
CA ARG A 498 -29.79 16.62 10.91
C ARG A 498 -30.18 17.84 11.75
N ARG A 499 -29.24 18.69 12.14
CA ARG A 499 -29.47 19.89 12.96
C ARG A 499 -29.43 21.19 12.14
N GLU A 500 -29.62 21.11 10.82
CA GLU A 500 -29.70 22.27 9.91
C GLU A 500 -28.53 23.26 10.10
N GLY A 501 -27.33 22.73 10.32
CA GLY A 501 -26.09 23.49 10.54
C GLY A 501 -25.60 23.58 11.99
N PHE A 502 -26.43 23.30 13.01
CA PHE A 502 -26.05 23.53 14.41
C PHE A 502 -25.25 22.37 15.04
N LEU A 503 -23.92 22.50 15.04
CA LEU A 503 -23.00 21.56 15.70
C LEU A 503 -22.68 21.93 17.17
N PRO A 504 -22.41 20.94 18.05
CA PRO A 504 -22.03 21.20 19.44
C PRO A 504 -20.56 21.58 19.63
N GLU A 505 -20.29 22.55 20.51
CA GLU A 505 -18.98 23.18 20.70
C GLU A 505 -17.90 22.30 21.36
N THR A 506 -18.23 21.12 21.91
CA THR A 506 -17.28 20.29 22.68
C THR A 506 -17.42 18.80 22.40
N ARG A 507 -16.33 18.04 22.56
CA ARG A 507 -16.29 16.57 22.44
C ARG A 507 -17.45 15.89 23.17
N TRP A 508 -17.67 16.25 24.44
CA TRP A 508 -18.73 15.69 25.29
C TRP A 508 -20.13 15.97 24.74
N LYS A 509 -20.39 17.21 24.31
CA LYS A 509 -21.66 17.58 23.69
C LYS A 509 -21.86 16.86 22.35
N LEU A 510 -20.79 16.61 21.58
CA LEU A 510 -20.87 15.84 20.32
C LEU A 510 -21.20 14.36 20.59
N TYR A 511 -20.43 13.66 21.43
CA TYR A 511 -20.69 12.25 21.73
C TYR A 511 -22.10 12.04 22.29
N ARG A 512 -22.55 12.91 23.22
CA ARG A 512 -23.93 12.84 23.71
C ARG A 512 -24.96 13.17 22.62
N SER A 513 -24.72 14.19 21.78
CA SER A 513 -25.62 14.51 20.65
C SER A 513 -25.71 13.40 19.61
N ALA A 514 -24.62 12.64 19.41
CA ALA A 514 -24.61 11.44 18.59
C ALA A 514 -25.40 10.32 19.27
N LEU A 515 -25.19 10.06 20.57
CA LEU A 515 -25.96 9.06 21.33
C LEU A 515 -27.47 9.37 21.33
N GLU A 516 -27.86 10.64 21.58
CA GLU A 516 -29.23 11.17 21.45
C GLU A 516 -29.82 10.96 20.04
N MET A 517 -28.98 11.09 19.01
CA MET A 517 -29.35 10.90 17.59
C MET A 517 -29.54 9.42 17.24
N LEU A 518 -28.72 8.53 17.80
CA LEU A 518 -28.75 7.09 17.55
C LEU A 518 -29.90 6.39 18.30
N LEU A 519 -30.15 6.77 19.56
CA LEU A 519 -31.17 6.16 20.41
C LEU A 519 -32.56 6.80 20.28
N GLY A 520 -32.65 8.12 20.12
CA GLY A 520 -33.86 8.85 20.55
C GLY A 520 -35.04 8.92 19.59
N HIS A 521 -35.00 8.26 18.43
CA HIS A 521 -35.93 8.57 17.33
C HIS A 521 -36.49 7.36 16.56
N ARG A 522 -35.91 6.15 16.65
CA ARG A 522 -36.35 4.97 15.85
C ARG A 522 -37.81 4.61 16.09
N ASP A 523 -38.33 4.88 17.28
CA ASP A 523 -39.72 4.60 17.66
C ASP A 523 -40.69 5.74 17.29
N ARG A 524 -40.32 7.00 17.50
CA ARG A 524 -41.24 8.15 17.32
C ARG A 524 -41.64 8.40 15.86
N ARG A 525 -40.78 8.09 14.89
CA ARG A 525 -41.06 8.39 13.46
C ARG A 525 -41.93 7.35 12.75
N ARG A 526 -42.04 6.10 13.22
CA ARG A 526 -42.71 5.03 12.46
C ARG A 526 -44.22 4.87 12.69
N ARG A 527 -44.80 5.41 13.77
CA ARG A 527 -46.24 5.27 14.12
C ARG A 527 -46.77 3.83 14.04
N ILE A 528 -45.90 2.86 14.34
CA ILE A 528 -46.20 1.43 14.40
C ILE A 528 -45.64 0.97 15.74
N ASP A 529 -46.52 0.55 16.64
CA ASP A 529 -46.12 -0.10 17.89
C ASP A 529 -45.25 -1.32 17.53
N GLY A 530 -44.10 -1.47 18.19
CA GLY A 530 -43.14 -2.52 17.84
C GLY A 530 -43.77 -3.91 18.00
N PRO A 531 -43.45 -4.89 17.13
CA PRO A 531 -43.97 -6.26 17.27
C PRO A 531 -43.51 -6.94 18.56
N GLU A 532 -42.50 -6.39 19.24
CA GLU A 532 -41.99 -6.79 20.56
C GLU A 532 -42.81 -6.23 21.73
N GLY A 533 -43.68 -5.23 21.51
CA GLY A 533 -44.46 -4.55 22.56
C GLY A 533 -43.68 -3.59 23.49
N ILE A 534 -42.35 -3.56 23.40
CA ILE A 534 -41.47 -2.74 24.26
C ILE A 534 -41.38 -1.29 23.75
N VAL A 535 -41.47 -0.36 24.70
CA VAL A 535 -41.25 1.09 24.54
C VAL A 535 -40.28 1.57 25.62
N MET A 536 -39.06 1.90 25.23
CA MET A 536 -38.04 2.49 26.10
C MET A 536 -37.71 3.93 25.67
N ASP A 537 -37.32 4.76 26.62
CA ASP A 537 -36.77 6.09 26.33
C ASP A 537 -35.24 6.05 26.14
N VAL A 538 -34.61 7.22 25.97
CA VAL A 538 -33.16 7.33 25.73
C VAL A 538 -32.36 6.99 26.98
N ASP A 539 -32.86 7.37 28.16
CA ASP A 539 -32.13 7.17 29.42
C ASP A 539 -32.17 5.69 29.82
N GLU A 540 -33.31 5.02 29.65
CA GLU A 540 -33.45 3.57 29.80
C GLU A 540 -32.56 2.78 28.83
N HIS A 541 -32.57 3.14 27.53
CA HIS A 541 -31.64 2.56 26.56
C HIS A 541 -30.18 2.75 26.99
N THR A 542 -29.83 3.95 27.45
CA THR A 542 -28.45 4.28 27.84
C THR A 542 -28.02 3.46 29.05
N GLN A 543 -28.86 3.30 30.09
CA GLN A 543 -28.57 2.50 31.29
C GLN A 543 -28.31 1.02 30.98
N LEU A 544 -29.11 0.39 30.10
CA LEU A 544 -28.88 -1.01 29.71
C LEU A 544 -27.58 -1.18 28.92
N LEU A 545 -27.25 -0.22 28.06
CA LEU A 545 -26.00 -0.23 27.29
C LEU A 545 -24.77 0.06 28.16
N GLN A 546 -24.88 0.98 29.13
CA GLN A 546 -23.87 1.25 30.16
C GLN A 546 -23.46 -0.03 30.90
N ARG A 547 -24.43 -0.83 31.36
CA ARG A 547 -24.17 -2.05 32.14
C ARG A 547 -23.41 -3.12 31.35
N ILE A 548 -23.61 -3.17 30.03
CA ILE A 548 -22.86 -4.03 29.12
C ILE A 548 -21.47 -3.45 28.86
N ALA A 549 -21.38 -2.14 28.58
CA ALA A 549 -20.15 -1.44 28.24
C ALA A 549 -19.10 -1.48 29.37
N VAL A 550 -19.49 -1.20 30.62
CA VAL A 550 -18.55 -1.23 31.76
C VAL A 550 -17.97 -2.62 31.98
N TRP A 551 -18.79 -3.66 31.79
CA TRP A 551 -18.35 -5.03 31.97
C TRP A 551 -17.40 -5.45 30.85
N LEU A 552 -17.68 -5.09 29.59
CA LEU A 552 -16.74 -5.31 28.48
C LEU A 552 -15.39 -4.63 28.72
N VAL A 553 -15.36 -3.38 29.19
CA VAL A 553 -14.10 -2.69 29.54
C VAL A 553 -13.35 -3.40 30.67
N ARG A 554 -14.05 -3.81 31.74
CA ARG A 554 -13.46 -4.55 32.88
C ARG A 554 -12.83 -5.88 32.51
N GLU A 555 -13.41 -6.63 31.57
CA GLU A 555 -12.89 -7.92 31.11
C GLU A 555 -11.88 -7.77 29.93
N GLY A 556 -11.61 -6.55 29.46
CA GLY A 556 -10.80 -6.30 28.26
C GLY A 556 -11.44 -6.75 26.94
N GLN A 557 -12.76 -6.96 26.91
CA GLN A 557 -13.50 -7.56 25.80
C GLN A 557 -14.15 -6.52 24.86
N SER A 558 -14.37 -6.93 23.62
CA SER A 558 -15.04 -6.14 22.56
C SER A 558 -16.31 -6.83 22.00
N GLU A 559 -16.63 -8.01 22.53
CA GLU A 559 -17.72 -8.89 22.10
C GLU A 559 -18.31 -9.64 23.30
N PHE A 560 -19.53 -10.16 23.14
CA PHE A 560 -20.21 -10.96 24.15
C PHE A 560 -21.29 -11.87 23.55
N THR A 561 -21.43 -13.09 24.08
CA THR A 561 -22.48 -14.03 23.68
C THR A 561 -23.86 -13.59 24.17
N ARG A 562 -24.92 -14.18 23.62
CA ARG A 562 -26.30 -14.02 24.14
C ARG A 562 -26.39 -14.41 25.61
N GLU A 563 -25.71 -15.47 26.03
CA GLU A 563 -25.70 -15.86 27.45
C GLU A 563 -25.02 -14.80 28.33
N GLN A 564 -23.91 -14.18 27.88
CA GLN A 564 -23.30 -13.04 28.56
C GLN A 564 -24.25 -11.83 28.60
N ALA A 565 -24.87 -11.48 27.46
CA ALA A 565 -25.83 -10.38 27.34
C ALA A 565 -26.99 -10.53 28.34
N LEU A 566 -27.63 -11.69 28.35
CA LEU A 566 -28.76 -12.01 29.22
C LEU A 566 -28.36 -12.03 30.70
N ARG A 567 -27.12 -12.40 31.04
CA ARG A 567 -26.61 -12.30 32.42
C ARG A 567 -26.42 -10.85 32.86
N GLN A 568 -25.95 -9.93 32.00
CA GLN A 568 -25.84 -8.52 32.38
C GLN A 568 -27.20 -7.81 32.40
N LEU A 569 -28.06 -8.04 31.41
CA LEU A 569 -29.44 -7.52 31.40
C LEU A 569 -30.25 -8.06 32.59
N GLY A 570 -30.12 -9.35 32.93
CA GLY A 570 -30.73 -9.94 34.12
C GLY A 570 -30.23 -9.38 35.46
N ARG A 571 -29.07 -8.71 35.48
CA ARG A 571 -28.56 -7.94 36.63
C ARG A 571 -29.06 -6.50 36.65
N ALA A 572 -29.33 -5.90 35.49
CA ALA A 572 -29.81 -4.52 35.36
C ALA A 572 -31.33 -4.39 35.58
N LEU A 573 -32.10 -5.25 34.92
CA LEU A 573 -33.57 -5.15 34.84
C LEU A 573 -34.33 -5.17 36.18
N PRO A 574 -33.87 -5.83 37.27
CA PRO A 574 -34.49 -5.70 38.59
C PRO A 574 -34.51 -4.27 39.15
N GLY A 575 -33.67 -3.36 38.63
CA GLY A 575 -33.70 -1.93 38.97
C GLY A 575 -34.58 -1.08 38.04
N MET A 576 -35.15 -1.66 36.98
CA MET A 576 -35.85 -0.96 35.90
C MET A 576 -37.27 -1.49 35.73
N GLU A 577 -38.10 -1.33 36.77
CA GLU A 577 -39.46 -1.90 36.87
C GLU A 577 -40.28 -1.73 35.58
N ARG A 578 -40.41 -0.49 35.08
CA ARG A 578 -41.12 -0.15 33.82
C ARG A 578 -40.63 -0.93 32.59
N VAL A 579 -39.35 -1.26 32.51
CA VAL A 579 -38.78 -2.02 31.39
C VAL A 579 -38.99 -3.52 31.61
N SER A 580 -38.79 -4.00 32.84
CA SER A 580 -38.94 -5.40 33.22
C SER A 580 -40.38 -5.94 33.08
N GLU A 581 -41.39 -5.08 33.24
CA GLU A 581 -42.80 -5.43 33.02
C GLU A 581 -43.13 -5.65 31.53
N GLN A 582 -42.34 -5.09 30.61
CA GLN A 582 -42.62 -5.12 29.17
C GLN A 582 -42.07 -6.37 28.46
N GLY A 583 -41.13 -7.11 29.06
CA GLY A 583 -40.59 -8.32 28.44
C GLY A 583 -39.49 -9.01 29.26
N SER A 584 -39.14 -10.24 28.87
CA SER A 584 -37.95 -10.91 29.41
C SER A 584 -36.67 -10.24 28.90
N ALA A 585 -35.54 -10.48 29.58
CA ALA A 585 -34.22 -10.02 29.14
C ALA A 585 -33.90 -10.38 27.67
N GLU A 586 -34.49 -11.45 27.15
CA GLU A 586 -34.37 -11.87 25.74
C GLU A 586 -35.11 -10.93 24.78
N HIS A 587 -36.35 -10.55 25.10
CA HIS A 587 -37.11 -9.60 24.29
C HIS A 587 -36.46 -8.22 24.32
N ILE A 588 -35.91 -7.83 25.48
CA ILE A 588 -35.22 -6.56 25.68
C ILE A 588 -33.86 -6.55 24.96
N LEU A 589 -33.13 -7.66 24.93
CA LEU A 589 -31.91 -7.81 24.12
C LEU A 589 -32.21 -7.68 22.62
N ILE A 590 -33.23 -8.39 22.13
CA ILE A 590 -33.70 -8.29 20.73
C ILE A 590 -34.10 -6.84 20.40
N HIS A 591 -34.80 -6.17 21.30
CA HIS A 591 -35.14 -4.75 21.15
C HIS A 591 -33.90 -3.86 21.09
N LEU A 592 -32.91 -4.03 21.99
CA LEU A 592 -31.68 -3.24 21.97
C LEU A 592 -30.90 -3.41 20.66
N LEU A 593 -30.85 -4.62 20.10
CA LEU A 593 -30.23 -4.87 18.79
C LEU A 593 -31.03 -4.22 17.65
N ASN A 594 -32.36 -4.38 17.65
CA ASN A 594 -33.25 -3.80 16.66
C ASN A 594 -33.38 -2.26 16.75
N ARG A 595 -33.12 -1.64 17.90
CA ARG A 595 -33.49 -0.24 18.21
C ARG A 595 -32.36 0.68 18.69
N SER A 596 -31.26 0.17 19.26
CA SER A 596 -30.18 1.07 19.70
C SER A 596 -29.29 1.58 18.57
N GLY A 597 -29.06 0.75 17.54
CA GLY A 597 -28.02 1.00 16.53
C GLY A 597 -26.58 1.01 17.07
N LEU A 598 -26.40 0.75 18.37
CA LEU A 598 -25.11 0.77 19.09
C LEU A 598 -24.64 -0.64 19.43
N LEU A 599 -25.55 -1.59 19.61
CA LEU A 599 -25.26 -3.02 19.60
C LEU A 599 -25.70 -3.63 18.26
N GLN A 600 -24.92 -4.58 17.78
CA GLN A 600 -25.18 -5.33 16.55
C GLN A 600 -24.85 -6.81 16.74
N GLU A 601 -25.62 -7.68 16.10
CA GLU A 601 -25.35 -9.12 16.01
C GLU A 601 -24.17 -9.36 15.05
N HIS A 602 -23.28 -10.29 15.40
CA HIS A 602 -21.97 -10.49 14.76
C HIS A 602 -21.82 -11.88 14.14
N THR A 603 -22.24 -12.90 14.89
CA THR A 603 -22.53 -14.25 14.41
C THR A 603 -23.79 -14.74 15.11
N ASP A 604 -24.27 -15.93 14.75
CA ASP A 604 -25.28 -16.63 15.55
C ASP A 604 -24.88 -16.59 17.04
N ASP A 605 -25.77 -16.05 17.87
CA ASP A 605 -25.63 -15.92 19.33
C ASP A 605 -24.50 -15.01 19.86
N THR A 606 -23.88 -14.13 19.04
CA THR A 606 -22.84 -13.17 19.48
C THR A 606 -23.12 -11.72 19.11
N TYR A 607 -22.71 -10.81 20.00
CA TYR A 607 -23.00 -9.38 19.96
C TYR A 607 -21.73 -8.54 20.13
N GLN A 608 -21.66 -7.47 19.35
CA GLN A 608 -20.55 -6.52 19.35
C GLN A 608 -21.09 -5.08 19.45
N PHE A 609 -20.36 -4.16 20.11
CA PHE A 609 -20.66 -2.73 19.99
C PHE A 609 -20.28 -2.24 18.58
N ALA A 610 -21.11 -1.40 17.98
CA ALA A 610 -20.92 -0.88 16.63
C ALA A 610 -19.64 -0.02 16.49
N HIS A 611 -19.23 0.66 17.57
CA HIS A 611 -17.87 1.21 17.67
C HIS A 611 -17.40 1.32 19.13
N ARG A 612 -16.11 1.03 19.36
CA ARG A 612 -15.55 1.00 20.72
C ARG A 612 -15.57 2.37 21.40
N THR A 613 -15.45 3.50 20.71
CA THR A 613 -15.53 4.82 21.37
C THR A 613 -16.89 5.09 22.01
N PHE A 614 -17.99 4.47 21.53
CA PHE A 614 -19.27 4.50 22.24
C PHE A 614 -19.30 3.55 23.44
N GLN A 615 -18.67 2.36 23.36
CA GLN A 615 -18.45 1.47 24.51
C GLN A 615 -17.65 2.19 25.60
N ASP A 616 -16.49 2.77 25.26
CA ASP A 616 -15.61 3.47 26.20
C ASP A 616 -16.34 4.66 26.86
N PHE A 617 -17.15 5.42 26.10
CA PHE A 617 -17.97 6.54 26.61
C PHE A 617 -19.08 6.08 27.56
N LEU A 618 -19.79 4.99 27.22
CA LEU A 618 -20.85 4.42 28.08
C LEU A 618 -20.27 3.77 29.35
N ALA A 619 -19.13 3.08 29.24
CA ALA A 619 -18.40 2.56 30.40
C ALA A 619 -17.92 3.69 31.33
N ALA A 620 -17.38 4.76 30.76
CA ALA A 620 -16.97 5.94 31.51
C ALA A 620 -18.14 6.62 32.26
N LYS A 621 -19.32 6.73 31.64
CA LYS A 621 -20.54 7.23 32.31
C LYS A 621 -20.92 6.36 33.51
N GLU A 622 -20.96 5.04 33.32
CA GLU A 622 -21.30 4.06 34.35
C GLU A 622 -20.34 4.08 35.55
N LEU A 623 -19.04 4.17 35.30
CA LEU A 623 -18.01 4.21 36.36
C LEU A 623 -18.10 5.47 37.22
N ILE A 624 -18.64 6.57 36.70
CA ILE A 624 -18.92 7.78 37.47
C ILE A 624 -20.28 7.71 38.19
N GLU A 625 -21.32 7.15 37.55
CA GLU A 625 -22.66 7.05 38.15
C GLU A 625 -22.74 6.04 39.32
N ASP A 626 -21.96 4.95 39.28
CA ASP A 626 -21.83 3.97 40.38
C ASP A 626 -20.65 4.27 41.37
N ASP A 627 -20.04 5.47 41.35
CA ASP A 627 -18.92 5.90 42.24
C ASP A 627 -17.65 5.00 42.20
N HIS A 628 -17.32 4.44 41.03
CA HIS A 628 -16.12 3.60 40.82
C HIS A 628 -14.83 4.40 40.53
N LEU A 629 -14.71 5.66 40.99
CA LEU A 629 -13.54 6.50 40.72
C LEU A 629 -12.20 5.86 41.16
N LYS A 630 -12.21 5.04 42.22
CA LYS A 630 -11.02 4.32 42.70
C LYS A 630 -10.53 3.22 41.75
N GLU A 631 -11.42 2.69 40.92
CA GLU A 631 -11.11 1.68 39.90
C GLU A 631 -10.41 2.36 38.71
N LEU A 632 -11.01 3.44 38.20
CA LEU A 632 -10.39 4.32 37.19
C LEU A 632 -8.97 4.77 37.60
N LEU A 633 -8.78 5.15 38.88
CA LEU A 633 -7.47 5.52 39.42
C LEU A 633 -6.51 4.32 39.57
N GLY A 634 -7.01 3.12 39.87
CA GLY A 634 -6.21 1.90 39.94
C GLY A 634 -5.61 1.51 38.58
N HIS A 635 -6.35 1.76 37.50
CA HIS A 635 -5.92 1.52 36.12
C HIS A 635 -5.28 2.75 35.44
N ALA A 636 -4.91 3.81 36.19
CA ALA A 636 -4.35 5.04 35.60
C ALA A 636 -3.04 4.85 34.82
N GLY A 637 -2.26 3.83 35.17
CA GLY A 637 -1.05 3.42 34.44
C GLY A 637 -1.28 2.43 33.30
N GLU A 638 -2.53 2.05 33.00
CA GLU A 638 -2.86 1.17 31.88
C GLU A 638 -3.36 1.97 30.69
N GLU A 639 -2.66 1.84 29.55
CA GLU A 639 -3.00 2.57 28.33
C GLU A 639 -4.45 2.36 27.87
N GLN A 640 -4.95 1.12 27.94
CA GLN A 640 -6.32 0.77 27.54
C GLN A 640 -7.43 1.50 28.32
N TRP A 641 -7.10 2.08 29.48
CA TRP A 641 -8.01 2.87 30.31
C TRP A 641 -7.82 4.38 30.16
N GLN A 642 -6.74 4.89 29.52
CA GLN A 642 -6.49 6.34 29.44
C GLN A 642 -7.65 7.09 28.73
N ASP A 643 -8.17 6.53 27.63
CA ASP A 643 -9.36 7.07 26.97
C ASP A 643 -10.58 7.00 27.91
N VAL A 644 -10.83 5.87 28.58
CA VAL A 644 -11.96 5.70 29.52
C VAL A 644 -11.90 6.71 30.67
N ILE A 645 -10.71 7.00 31.20
CA ILE A 645 -10.46 8.01 32.25
C ILE A 645 -10.72 9.43 31.72
N LEU A 646 -10.26 9.75 30.51
CA LEU A 646 -10.51 11.04 29.88
C LEU A 646 -12.00 11.26 29.55
N LEU A 647 -12.69 10.19 29.12
CA LEU A 647 -14.13 10.15 28.93
C LEU A 647 -14.87 10.31 30.28
N ALA A 648 -14.38 9.68 31.36
CA ALA A 648 -14.96 9.77 32.69
C ALA A 648 -14.84 11.18 33.29
N ALA A 649 -13.74 11.88 33.04
CA ALA A 649 -13.59 13.30 33.39
C ALA A 649 -14.66 14.19 32.74
N GLY A 650 -15.13 13.85 31.54
CA GLY A 650 -16.25 14.50 30.87
C GLY A 650 -17.64 14.21 31.48
N HIS A 651 -17.77 13.11 32.22
CA HIS A 651 -18.98 12.73 32.96
C HIS A 651 -18.98 13.18 34.43
N CYS A 652 -17.81 13.46 35.00
CA CYS A 652 -17.67 13.89 36.38
C CYS A 652 -18.45 15.18 36.70
N GLY A 653 -19.14 15.17 37.84
CA GLY A 653 -19.71 16.37 38.43
C GLY A 653 -18.69 17.18 39.25
N ARG A 654 -19.21 18.11 40.07
CA ARG A 654 -18.40 19.04 40.87
C ARG A 654 -17.68 18.40 42.07
N ARG A 655 -18.00 17.18 42.47
CA ARG A 655 -17.32 16.49 43.59
C ARG A 655 -16.35 15.44 43.08
N GLU A 656 -16.71 14.85 41.95
CA GLU A 656 -16.10 13.70 41.31
C GLU A 656 -14.83 14.13 40.56
N LEU A 657 -14.89 15.25 39.81
CA LEU A 657 -13.76 15.71 39.01
C LEU A 657 -12.53 16.14 39.85
N PRO A 658 -12.66 16.87 40.99
CA PRO A 658 -11.56 17.09 41.91
C PRO A 658 -10.88 15.79 42.36
N VAL A 659 -11.67 14.78 42.76
CA VAL A 659 -11.14 13.51 43.29
C VAL A 659 -10.41 12.71 42.20
N LEU A 660 -10.95 12.69 40.97
CA LEU A 660 -10.29 12.05 39.84
C LEU A 660 -8.96 12.76 39.50
N VAL A 661 -8.96 14.08 39.40
CA VAL A 661 -7.77 14.87 39.01
C VAL A 661 -6.69 14.81 40.10
N GLU A 662 -7.03 15.01 41.38
CA GLU A 662 -6.05 14.90 42.48
C GLU A 662 -5.54 13.46 42.64
N GLY A 663 -6.40 12.45 42.46
CA GLY A 663 -6.03 11.04 42.47
C GLY A 663 -5.06 10.67 41.35
N LEU A 664 -5.22 11.21 40.14
CA LEU A 664 -4.26 11.00 39.03
C LEU A 664 -2.90 11.64 39.35
N LEU A 665 -2.88 12.86 39.90
CA LEU A 665 -1.63 13.48 40.34
C LEU A 665 -0.91 12.63 41.40
N GLU A 666 -1.65 12.07 42.36
CA GLU A 666 -1.12 11.22 43.42
C GLU A 666 -0.67 9.84 42.92
N ALA A 667 -1.39 9.24 41.95
CA ALA A 667 -0.96 8.03 41.26
C ALA A 667 0.36 8.25 40.49
N GLY A 668 0.49 9.33 39.73
CA GLY A 668 1.74 9.66 39.03
C GLY A 668 2.91 9.92 39.99
N LEU A 669 2.65 10.42 41.21
CA LEU A 669 3.67 10.60 42.26
C LEU A 669 4.11 9.29 42.93
N ALA A 670 3.42 8.17 42.71
CA ALA A 670 3.89 6.84 43.12
C ALA A 670 5.00 6.29 42.20
N HIS A 671 5.14 6.85 41.00
CA HIS A 671 6.20 6.52 40.04
C HIS A 671 7.44 7.42 40.23
N GLY A 672 8.60 6.94 39.78
CA GLY A 672 9.88 7.65 39.91
C GLY A 672 9.88 9.02 39.25
N GLU A 673 10.63 9.96 39.84
CA GLU A 673 10.88 11.28 39.24
C GLU A 673 11.59 11.13 37.88
N GLY A 674 11.14 11.89 36.88
CA GLY A 674 11.60 11.75 35.49
C GLY A 674 11.13 10.49 34.75
N SER A 675 10.34 9.61 35.37
CA SER A 675 9.83 8.42 34.66
C SER A 675 8.74 8.76 33.63
N GLN A 676 8.68 7.95 32.57
CA GLN A 676 7.68 8.05 31.52
C GLN A 676 6.26 7.93 32.11
N SER A 677 5.95 6.87 32.85
CA SER A 677 4.62 6.67 33.48
C SER A 677 4.18 7.84 34.39
N ARG A 678 5.11 8.49 35.12
CA ARG A 678 4.79 9.71 35.88
C ARG A 678 4.36 10.86 34.97
N THR A 679 5.12 11.09 33.89
CA THR A 679 4.78 12.09 32.85
C THR A 679 3.42 11.78 32.24
N GLU A 680 3.18 10.52 31.90
CA GLU A 680 1.97 10.01 31.24
C GLU A 680 0.70 10.28 32.06
N ILE A 681 0.72 9.90 33.34
CA ILE A 681 -0.41 10.09 34.27
C ILE A 681 -0.59 11.58 34.60
N HIS A 682 0.48 12.37 34.71
CA HIS A 682 0.38 13.81 34.96
C HIS A 682 -0.11 14.59 33.73
N VAL A 683 0.23 14.15 32.51
CA VAL A 683 -0.38 14.63 31.25
C VAL A 683 -1.88 14.28 31.22
N LEU A 684 -2.26 13.05 31.56
CA LEU A 684 -3.67 12.65 31.64
C LEU A 684 -4.46 13.51 32.64
N ALA A 685 -3.91 13.76 33.83
CA ALA A 685 -4.51 14.66 34.83
C ALA A 685 -4.71 16.09 34.29
N ALA A 686 -3.76 16.60 33.50
CA ALA A 686 -3.87 17.92 32.88
C ALA A 686 -4.90 17.95 31.73
N LEU A 687 -5.01 16.89 30.92
CA LEU A 687 -6.07 16.77 29.91
C LEU A 687 -7.47 16.74 30.55
N CYS A 688 -7.62 16.07 31.70
CA CYS A 688 -8.84 16.10 32.49
C CYS A 688 -9.18 17.51 33.02
N GLU A 689 -8.17 18.36 33.33
CA GLU A 689 -8.38 19.76 33.72
C GLU A 689 -8.76 20.66 32.54
N GLN A 690 -8.09 20.51 31.38
CA GLN A 690 -8.41 21.26 30.16
C GLN A 690 -9.87 21.06 29.70
N HIS A 691 -10.44 19.89 29.97
CA HIS A 691 -11.82 19.55 29.64
C HIS A 691 -12.82 19.81 30.78
N ALA A 692 -12.36 20.32 31.93
CA ALA A 692 -13.17 20.56 33.11
C ALA A 692 -14.12 21.76 32.94
N THR A 693 -15.43 21.49 32.88
CA THR A 693 -16.47 22.57 32.90
C THR A 693 -16.44 23.35 34.22
N TRP A 694 -16.04 22.72 35.32
CA TRP A 694 -15.83 23.38 36.61
C TRP A 694 -14.77 22.61 37.42
N LEU A 695 -13.82 23.34 38.01
CA LEU A 695 -12.81 22.79 38.92
C LEU A 695 -12.30 23.92 39.82
N ASP A 696 -12.09 23.62 41.10
CA ASP A 696 -11.62 24.56 42.12
C ASP A 696 -10.20 25.06 41.86
N ARG A 697 -9.94 26.32 42.22
CA ARG A 697 -8.65 26.98 41.96
C ARG A 697 -7.47 26.22 42.55
N SER A 698 -7.59 25.70 43.78
CA SER A 698 -6.53 24.93 44.43
C SER A 698 -6.13 23.67 43.66
N VAL A 699 -7.10 23.00 43.02
CA VAL A 699 -6.84 21.81 42.21
C VAL A 699 -6.20 22.20 40.88
N ARG A 700 -6.68 23.28 40.23
CA ARG A 700 -6.03 23.84 39.03
C ARG A 700 -4.59 24.27 39.31
N ASP A 701 -4.34 24.90 40.44
CA ASP A 701 -3.01 25.32 40.87
C ASP A 701 -2.10 24.09 41.14
N ARG A 702 -2.62 23.00 41.74
CA ARG A 702 -1.91 21.70 41.86
C ARG A 702 -1.58 21.10 40.49
N VAL A 703 -2.56 21.01 39.59
CA VAL A 703 -2.36 20.48 38.22
C VAL A 703 -1.30 21.32 37.50
N ARG A 704 -1.46 22.64 37.47
CA ARG A 704 -0.53 23.56 36.81
C ARG A 704 0.89 23.47 37.40
N GLN A 705 1.03 23.28 38.71
CA GLN A 705 2.33 23.05 39.35
C GLN A 705 2.94 21.71 38.93
N SER A 706 2.15 20.63 38.91
CA SER A 706 2.61 19.31 38.50
C SER A 706 3.00 19.27 37.02
N THR A 707 2.18 19.86 36.15
CA THR A 707 2.47 20.05 34.72
C THR A 707 3.73 20.87 34.53
N ALA A 708 3.90 22.01 35.23
CA ALA A 708 5.12 22.81 35.14
C ALA A 708 6.39 22.06 35.59
N ALA A 709 6.27 21.10 36.51
CA ALA A 709 7.38 20.27 36.95
C ALA A 709 7.81 19.19 35.93
N LEU A 710 7.09 19.06 34.80
CA LEU A 710 7.50 18.25 33.64
C LEU A 710 8.31 19.07 32.61
N PHE A 711 8.58 20.36 32.86
CA PHE A 711 9.24 21.26 31.92
C PHE A 711 10.59 21.76 32.47
N PRO A 712 11.61 21.91 31.60
CA PRO A 712 11.61 21.51 30.19
C PRO A 712 11.67 19.97 30.04
N PRO A 713 11.17 19.41 28.92
CA PRO A 713 11.30 17.97 28.63
C PRO A 713 12.75 17.51 28.64
N ALA A 714 13.02 16.37 29.28
CA ALA A 714 14.35 15.77 29.38
C ALA A 714 14.79 15.07 28.08
N ASP A 715 13.84 14.56 27.29
CA ASP A 715 14.08 13.81 26.07
C ASP A 715 12.92 13.96 25.05
N SER A 716 13.11 13.39 23.85
CA SER A 716 12.12 13.50 22.76
C SER A 716 10.88 12.62 22.93
N GLU A 717 10.92 11.56 23.74
CA GLU A 717 9.73 10.77 24.06
C GLU A 717 8.86 11.55 25.05
N GLN A 718 9.46 12.14 26.09
CA GLN A 718 8.76 13.03 27.02
C GLN A 718 8.17 14.26 26.30
N ALA A 719 8.89 14.82 25.32
CA ALA A 719 8.35 15.87 24.44
C ALA A 719 7.12 15.40 23.64
N SER A 720 7.14 14.19 23.07
CA SER A 720 5.98 13.61 22.37
C SER A 720 4.77 13.41 23.30
N MET A 721 5.02 12.96 24.54
CA MET A 721 3.97 12.81 25.57
C MET A 721 3.37 14.16 25.97
N LEU A 722 4.19 15.19 26.16
CA LEU A 722 3.75 16.55 26.50
C LEU A 722 3.00 17.24 25.35
N ALA A 723 3.31 16.92 24.09
CA ALA A 723 2.60 17.46 22.92
C ALA A 723 1.10 17.11 22.91
N ARG A 724 0.68 16.03 23.61
CA ARG A 724 -0.74 15.69 23.84
C ARG A 724 -1.54 16.84 24.47
N LEU A 725 -0.89 17.72 25.23
CA LEU A 725 -1.50 18.89 25.88
C LEU A 725 -1.80 20.06 24.92
N GLY A 726 -1.34 19.98 23.66
CA GLY A 726 -1.54 21.02 22.66
C GLY A 726 -0.97 22.38 23.06
N PRO A 727 -1.58 23.50 22.62
CA PRO A 727 -1.09 24.85 22.91
C PRO A 727 -0.92 25.20 24.39
N ALA A 728 -1.61 24.49 25.30
CA ALA A 728 -1.46 24.71 26.75
C ALA A 728 -0.04 24.41 27.25
N ALA A 729 0.67 23.43 26.65
CA ALA A 729 2.06 23.12 27.00
C ALA A 729 3.02 24.31 26.71
N LEU A 730 2.70 25.14 25.72
CA LEU A 730 3.54 26.29 25.34
C LEU A 730 3.70 27.29 26.50
N ALA A 731 2.67 27.44 27.33
CA ALA A 731 2.66 28.32 28.50
C ALA A 731 3.50 27.79 29.69
N HIS A 732 4.08 26.60 29.57
CA HIS A 732 4.99 25.98 30.54
C HIS A 732 6.44 25.90 30.07
N LEU A 733 6.72 26.29 28.80
CA LEU A 733 8.08 26.34 28.27
C LEU A 733 8.96 27.35 29.05
N PRO A 734 10.26 27.09 29.20
CA PRO A 734 11.19 28.09 29.70
C PRO A 734 11.32 29.26 28.73
N ASP A 735 11.75 30.41 29.25
CA ASP A 735 12.10 31.57 28.44
C ASP A 735 13.28 31.22 27.50
N PRO A 736 13.21 31.50 26.19
CA PRO A 736 14.35 31.29 25.28
C PRO A 736 15.65 31.95 25.76
N GLU A 737 15.58 33.08 26.48
CA GLU A 737 16.76 33.75 27.02
C GLU A 737 17.41 33.00 28.19
N SER A 738 16.66 32.19 28.95
CA SER A 738 17.17 31.48 30.13
C SER A 738 17.84 30.14 29.83
N VAL A 739 17.61 29.57 28.64
CA VAL A 739 18.20 28.30 28.19
C VAL A 739 19.51 28.55 27.44
N ALA A 740 20.57 27.81 27.81
CA ALA A 740 21.88 27.91 27.17
C ALA A 740 21.90 27.16 25.81
N PRO A 741 22.74 27.58 24.83
CA PRO A 741 22.85 26.87 23.55
C PRO A 741 23.28 25.39 23.68
N ASP A 742 24.05 25.05 24.71
CA ASP A 742 24.55 23.70 25.00
C ASP A 742 23.64 22.91 25.98
N ASP A 743 22.43 23.38 26.27
CA ASP A 743 21.52 22.74 27.23
C ASP A 743 20.89 21.46 26.64
N PRO A 744 20.91 20.31 27.34
CA PRO A 744 20.35 19.07 26.81
C PRO A 744 18.83 19.13 26.53
N ALA A 745 18.08 20.01 27.21
CA ALA A 745 16.64 20.11 27.03
C ALA A 745 16.22 20.98 25.82
N LEU A 746 17.16 21.67 25.17
CA LEU A 746 16.90 22.61 24.08
C LEU A 746 16.40 21.93 22.79
N VAL A 747 16.90 20.74 22.44
CA VAL A 747 16.36 19.95 21.32
C VAL A 747 14.97 19.37 21.66
N PRO A 748 14.74 18.70 22.82
CA PRO A 748 13.41 18.30 23.28
C PRO A 748 12.37 19.43 23.29
N VAL A 749 12.75 20.66 23.69
CA VAL A 749 11.84 21.82 23.66
C VAL A 749 11.48 22.24 22.23
N VAL A 750 12.44 22.32 21.31
CA VAL A 750 12.12 22.65 19.91
C VAL A 750 11.29 21.54 19.24
N ASN A 751 11.58 20.27 19.53
CA ASN A 751 10.76 19.14 19.09
C ASN A 751 9.33 19.25 19.64
N LEU A 752 9.13 19.58 20.92
CA LEU A 752 7.80 19.81 21.52
C LEU A 752 7.04 20.95 20.83
N ILE A 753 7.68 22.10 20.60
CA ILE A 753 7.10 23.23 19.87
C ILE A 753 6.71 22.79 18.44
N GLY A 754 7.60 22.07 17.75
CA GLY A 754 7.37 21.52 16.41
C GLY A 754 6.20 20.54 16.36
N SER A 755 6.05 19.68 17.36
CA SER A 755 4.97 18.69 17.47
C SER A 755 3.61 19.29 17.83
N ILE A 756 3.56 20.37 18.62
CA ILE A 756 2.30 21.06 18.95
C ILE A 756 1.74 21.79 17.71
N GLY A 757 2.61 22.51 16.98
CA GLY A 757 2.23 23.16 15.72
C GLY A 757 1.10 24.20 15.82
N GLY A 758 0.45 24.44 14.69
CA GLY A 758 -0.69 25.34 14.58
C GLY A 758 -0.37 26.83 14.76
N SER A 759 -1.40 27.67 14.67
CA SER A 759 -1.27 29.13 14.76
C SER A 759 -0.74 29.61 16.11
N GLU A 760 -1.07 28.91 17.19
CA GLU A 760 -0.74 29.31 18.57
C GLU A 760 0.73 29.03 18.93
N ALA A 761 1.39 28.07 18.29
CA ALA A 761 2.83 27.82 18.49
C ALA A 761 3.72 28.77 17.67
N VAL A 762 3.21 29.46 16.64
CA VAL A 762 4.03 30.37 15.79
C VAL A 762 4.81 31.42 16.59
N PRO A 763 4.25 32.13 17.60
CA PRO A 763 5.01 33.09 18.39
C PRO A 763 6.14 32.46 19.20
N TYR A 764 5.95 31.23 19.70
CA TYR A 764 6.95 30.47 20.45
C TYR A 764 8.05 29.97 19.52
N ALA A 765 7.69 29.32 18.41
CA ALA A 765 8.64 28.89 17.39
C ALA A 765 9.48 30.06 16.87
N ARG A 766 8.87 31.23 16.66
CA ARG A 766 9.55 32.48 16.30
C ARG A 766 10.54 32.94 17.38
N ALA A 767 10.14 32.96 18.64
CA ALA A 767 10.99 33.42 19.74
C ALA A 767 12.22 32.49 19.92
N TRP A 768 12.01 31.18 19.82
CA TRP A 768 13.10 30.20 19.87
C TRP A 768 14.01 30.27 18.64
N ALA A 769 13.47 30.36 17.43
CA ALA A 769 14.23 30.48 16.18
C ALA A 769 15.08 31.77 16.12
N LEU A 770 14.59 32.89 16.65
CA LEU A 770 15.34 34.15 16.76
C LEU A 770 16.47 34.09 17.80
N ARG A 771 16.35 33.22 18.82
CA ARG A 771 17.27 33.12 19.94
C ARG A 771 18.39 32.09 19.72
N HIS A 772 18.05 30.98 19.06
CA HIS A 772 18.89 29.82 18.80
C HIS A 772 18.86 29.47 17.29
N PRO A 773 19.37 30.35 16.41
CA PRO A 773 19.23 30.22 14.95
C PRO A 773 19.94 28.99 14.37
N ASP A 774 20.94 28.45 15.07
CA ASP A 774 21.68 27.24 14.70
C ASP A 774 20.78 25.98 14.70
N LEU A 775 19.61 26.04 15.35
CA LEU A 775 18.59 24.97 15.36
C LEU A 775 17.66 24.98 14.14
N GLY A 776 17.98 25.75 13.09
CA GLY A 776 17.12 25.91 11.91
C GLY A 776 16.64 24.60 11.28
N LEU A 777 17.46 23.54 11.36
CA LEU A 777 17.12 22.18 10.90
C LEU A 777 15.86 21.61 11.59
N HIS A 778 15.68 21.82 12.89
CA HIS A 778 14.50 21.32 13.60
C HIS A 778 13.23 22.10 13.24
N PHE A 779 13.36 23.39 12.91
CA PHE A 779 12.25 24.24 12.49
C PHE A 779 11.82 23.97 11.04
N GLU A 780 12.72 23.59 10.12
CA GLU A 780 12.29 23.24 8.76
C GLU A 780 11.48 21.94 8.69
N PHE A 781 11.91 20.86 9.37
CA PHE A 781 11.14 19.62 9.41
C PHE A 781 9.77 19.78 10.08
N SER A 782 9.61 20.81 10.93
CA SER A 782 8.35 21.10 11.61
C SER A 782 7.32 21.83 10.72
N TRP A 783 7.70 22.39 9.56
CA TRP A 783 6.82 23.26 8.75
C TRP A 783 5.44 22.67 8.39
N PRO A 784 5.28 21.37 8.07
CA PRO A 784 3.97 20.76 7.80
C PRO A 784 2.95 20.86 8.95
N ASN A 785 3.41 21.06 10.19
CA ASN A 785 2.53 21.17 11.36
C ASN A 785 1.96 22.60 11.54
N TYR A 786 2.30 23.55 10.67
CA TYR A 786 1.99 24.98 10.85
C TYR A 786 1.24 25.61 9.65
N PRO A 787 0.51 26.73 9.87
CA PRO A 787 -0.07 27.52 8.77
C PRO A 787 1.05 28.08 7.87
N ALA A 788 1.25 27.45 6.70
CA ALA A 788 2.48 27.54 5.92
C ALA A 788 2.94 28.98 5.63
N GLN A 789 1.99 29.84 5.22
CA GLN A 789 2.21 31.25 4.90
C GLN A 789 2.68 32.10 6.10
N VAL A 790 2.16 31.83 7.30
CA VAL A 790 2.51 32.58 8.51
C VAL A 790 3.86 32.09 9.04
N TYR A 791 4.06 30.78 9.10
CA TYR A 791 5.32 30.17 9.56
C TYR A 791 6.51 30.53 8.68
N ALA A 792 6.32 30.54 7.35
CA ALA A 792 7.34 31.00 6.42
C ALA A 792 7.75 32.45 6.69
N ARG A 793 6.78 33.35 6.85
CA ARG A 793 7.02 34.79 7.09
C ARG A 793 7.61 35.10 8.46
N GLU A 794 7.23 34.34 9.49
CA GLU A 794 7.47 34.73 10.89
C GLU A 794 8.46 33.85 11.65
N VAL A 795 8.77 32.65 11.15
CA VAL A 795 9.78 31.75 11.72
C VAL A 795 10.90 31.51 10.72
N LEU A 796 10.61 30.87 9.58
CA LEU A 796 11.63 30.44 8.62
C LEU A 796 12.39 31.62 7.98
N ALA A 797 11.74 32.76 7.73
CA ALA A 797 12.38 33.97 7.21
C ALA A 797 13.40 34.64 8.18
N HIS A 798 13.54 34.15 9.41
CA HIS A 798 14.56 34.61 10.38
C HIS A 798 15.73 33.63 10.57
N LEU A 799 15.71 32.46 9.92
CA LEU A 799 16.74 31.42 10.02
C LEU A 799 17.76 31.49 8.87
N ASP A 800 18.96 30.93 9.05
CA ASP A 800 19.97 30.85 7.98
C ASP A 800 19.74 29.66 7.03
N LEU A 801 18.75 29.79 6.15
CA LEU A 801 18.34 28.76 5.19
C LEU A 801 19.26 28.64 3.95
N LYS A 802 20.53 29.05 4.04
CA LYS A 802 21.52 28.86 2.95
C LYS A 802 21.94 27.41 2.77
N HIS A 803 21.95 26.64 3.86
CA HIS A 803 22.41 25.23 3.87
C HIS A 803 21.29 24.24 4.21
N ALA A 804 20.26 24.69 4.92
CA ALA A 804 19.06 23.93 5.27
C ALA A 804 18.27 23.45 4.02
N LEU A 805 17.66 22.25 4.08
CA LEU A 805 16.95 21.61 2.95
C LEU A 805 15.44 21.69 3.15
N ILE A 806 14.88 22.84 2.78
CA ILE A 806 13.46 23.12 2.96
C ILE A 806 12.62 22.14 2.13
N SER A 807 11.82 21.34 2.83
CA SER A 807 10.87 20.40 2.23
C SER A 807 9.50 21.05 2.00
N VAL A 808 8.90 20.76 0.85
CA VAL A 808 7.63 21.33 0.38
C VAL A 808 6.73 20.17 -0.05
N GLY A 809 5.67 19.90 0.71
CA GLY A 809 4.72 18.79 0.48
C GLY A 809 3.31 19.24 0.08
N ASP A 810 3.00 20.54 0.13
CA ASP A 810 1.69 21.09 -0.22
C ASP A 810 1.76 22.41 -1.01
N ARG A 811 0.62 22.84 -1.55
CA ARG A 811 0.53 24.03 -2.42
C ARG A 811 0.57 25.36 -1.65
N ASP A 812 0.20 25.38 -0.38
CA ASP A 812 0.28 26.57 0.46
C ASP A 812 1.73 26.85 0.90
N GLN A 813 2.53 25.79 1.15
CA GLN A 813 3.98 25.84 1.32
C GLN A 813 4.67 26.30 0.02
N LEU A 814 4.32 25.70 -1.13
CA LEU A 814 4.84 26.12 -2.43
C LEU A 814 4.57 27.61 -2.70
N ALA A 815 3.35 28.08 -2.42
CA ALA A 815 2.98 29.49 -2.51
C ALA A 815 3.62 30.38 -1.42
N ALA A 816 4.13 29.81 -0.33
CA ALA A 816 4.78 30.52 0.77
C ALA A 816 6.29 30.72 0.56
N LEU A 817 6.93 29.97 -0.35
CA LEU A 817 8.34 30.15 -0.74
C LEU A 817 8.69 31.60 -1.13
N ARG A 818 7.71 32.39 -1.61
CA ARG A 818 7.84 33.83 -1.87
C ARG A 818 8.30 34.66 -0.66
N HIS A 819 8.17 34.13 0.56
CA HIS A 819 8.62 34.76 1.80
C HIS A 819 10.06 34.35 2.19
N LEU A 820 10.66 33.40 1.46
CA LEU A 820 11.95 32.77 1.77
C LEU A 820 13.01 32.96 0.66
N PRO A 821 13.27 34.18 0.16
CA PRO A 821 14.18 34.43 -0.98
C PRO A 821 15.66 34.12 -0.70
N ALA A 822 16.01 33.74 0.53
CA ALA A 822 17.35 33.29 0.92
C ALA A 822 17.61 31.82 0.55
N VAL A 823 16.56 30.98 0.49
CA VAL A 823 16.64 29.52 0.36
C VAL A 823 17.37 29.11 -0.92
N ARG A 824 18.24 28.11 -0.77
CA ARG A 824 19.06 27.55 -1.86
C ARG A 824 18.80 26.08 -2.13
N ASN A 825 18.35 25.34 -1.12
CA ASN A 825 18.17 23.90 -1.22
C ASN A 825 16.68 23.61 -0.99
N LEU A 826 16.03 22.99 -1.98
CA LEU A 826 14.62 22.60 -1.90
C LEU A 826 14.44 21.10 -2.15
N SER A 827 13.52 20.50 -1.40
CA SER A 827 12.91 19.21 -1.72
C SER A 827 11.41 19.44 -1.94
N ILE A 828 10.87 19.05 -3.10
CA ILE A 828 9.48 19.33 -3.49
C ILE A 828 8.81 18.01 -3.84
N ASP A 829 7.89 17.55 -2.99
CA ASP A 829 7.23 16.24 -3.07
C ASP A 829 5.70 16.40 -3.10
N LEU A 830 5.16 16.94 -4.20
CA LEU A 830 3.73 17.28 -4.34
C LEU A 830 3.23 17.31 -5.79
N GLU A 831 1.92 17.15 -5.97
CA GLU A 831 1.25 17.22 -7.28
C GLU A 831 0.92 18.68 -7.65
N ALA A 832 1.76 19.29 -8.49
CA ALA A 832 1.57 20.65 -9.03
C ALA A 832 1.93 20.73 -10.52
N SER A 833 1.25 21.60 -11.25
CA SER A 833 1.51 21.84 -12.68
C SER A 833 2.83 22.58 -12.94
N ASP A 834 3.36 22.49 -14.15
CA ASP A 834 4.53 23.26 -14.60
C ASP A 834 4.33 24.79 -14.43
N ALA A 835 3.08 25.26 -14.44
CA ALA A 835 2.73 26.67 -14.23
C ALA A 835 2.85 27.09 -12.76
N GLU A 836 2.31 26.30 -11.82
CA GLU A 836 2.44 26.54 -10.38
C GLU A 836 3.91 26.46 -9.95
N MET A 837 4.62 25.41 -10.40
CA MET A 837 6.06 25.21 -10.13
C MET A 837 6.91 26.38 -10.64
N ARG A 838 6.69 26.83 -11.88
CA ARG A 838 7.44 27.97 -12.44
C ARG A 838 7.12 29.28 -11.70
N ALA A 839 5.85 29.52 -11.35
CA ALA A 839 5.46 30.74 -10.62
C ALA A 839 6.05 30.82 -9.21
N ALA A 840 6.28 29.68 -8.55
CA ALA A 840 6.94 29.61 -7.25
C ALA A 840 8.48 29.73 -7.32
N LEU A 841 9.10 29.16 -8.36
CA LEU A 841 10.56 29.04 -8.47
C LEU A 841 11.25 30.12 -9.35
N GLU A 842 10.52 30.89 -10.16
CA GLU A 842 11.05 31.94 -11.06
C GLU A 842 12.08 32.88 -10.40
N LYS A 843 11.90 33.19 -9.12
CA LYS A 843 12.71 34.16 -8.35
C LYS A 843 13.66 33.52 -7.34
N THR A 844 13.69 32.19 -7.28
CA THR A 844 14.49 31.42 -6.33
C THR A 844 15.70 30.88 -7.06
N ALA A 845 16.90 31.35 -6.71
CA ALA A 845 18.16 30.93 -7.31
C ALA A 845 18.76 29.75 -6.52
N LEU A 846 18.25 28.56 -6.81
CA LEU A 846 18.57 27.29 -6.17
C LEU A 846 20.00 26.85 -6.42
N GLN A 847 20.55 26.05 -5.51
CA GLN A 847 21.85 25.39 -5.57
C GLN A 847 21.69 23.86 -5.55
N VAL A 848 20.76 23.37 -4.73
CA VAL A 848 20.32 21.98 -4.67
C VAL A 848 18.82 21.94 -4.92
N CYS A 849 18.34 21.03 -5.76
CA CYS A 849 16.90 20.80 -5.95
C CYS A 849 16.58 19.31 -6.02
N ILE A 850 15.57 18.87 -5.26
CA ILE A 850 15.03 17.52 -5.31
C ILE A 850 13.57 17.63 -5.77
N LEU A 851 13.27 17.06 -6.93
CA LEU A 851 11.93 17.09 -7.53
C LEU A 851 11.28 15.71 -7.45
N LYS A 852 10.11 15.66 -6.82
CA LYS A 852 9.21 14.51 -6.75
C LYS A 852 7.79 14.95 -7.08
N ASN A 853 7.50 15.07 -8.38
CA ASN A 853 6.21 15.58 -8.86
C ASN A 853 5.75 14.77 -10.08
N PRO A 854 4.71 13.92 -9.95
CA PRO A 854 4.25 13.05 -11.03
C PRO A 854 3.53 13.79 -12.17
N TRP A 855 3.22 15.08 -12.02
CA TRP A 855 2.49 15.90 -13.00
C TRP A 855 3.40 16.88 -13.77
N LEU A 856 4.66 17.02 -13.36
CA LEU A 856 5.63 17.89 -14.04
C LEU A 856 5.93 17.33 -15.44
N THR A 857 5.69 18.10 -16.49
CA THR A 857 5.86 17.64 -17.89
C THR A 857 7.17 18.10 -18.52
N ASN A 858 7.66 19.29 -18.13
CA ASN A 858 8.87 19.89 -18.67
C ASN A 858 9.62 20.67 -17.58
N LEU A 859 10.94 20.48 -17.49
CA LEU A 859 11.76 21.00 -16.39
C LEU A 859 12.02 22.52 -16.43
N SER A 860 11.26 23.27 -17.24
CA SER A 860 11.42 24.72 -17.43
C SER A 860 11.10 25.56 -16.18
N CYS A 861 10.54 24.97 -15.12
CA CYS A 861 10.46 25.61 -13.80
C CYS A 861 11.83 25.91 -13.19
N LEU A 862 12.89 25.20 -13.60
CA LEU A 862 14.28 25.41 -13.14
C LEU A 862 15.03 26.54 -13.87
N SER A 863 14.44 27.15 -14.91
CA SER A 863 15.08 28.17 -15.76
C SER A 863 15.61 29.39 -14.97
N GLY A 864 14.97 29.75 -13.85
CA GLY A 864 15.43 30.81 -12.95
C GLY A 864 16.75 30.50 -12.21
N SER A 865 17.16 29.23 -12.13
CA SER A 865 18.34 28.74 -11.39
C SER A 865 19.52 28.31 -12.28
N THR A 866 19.47 28.61 -13.58
CA THR A 866 20.45 28.23 -14.64
C THR A 866 21.91 28.61 -14.41
N LYS A 867 22.20 29.43 -13.39
CA LYS A 867 23.54 29.93 -13.02
C LYS A 867 23.91 29.70 -11.55
N SER A 868 23.13 28.87 -10.84
CA SER A 868 23.35 28.58 -9.42
C SER A 868 23.12 27.11 -9.06
N LEU A 869 22.23 26.42 -9.77
CA LEU A 869 21.92 25.00 -9.54
C LEU A 869 23.14 24.16 -9.91
N TRP A 870 23.68 23.41 -8.95
CA TRP A 870 24.84 22.52 -9.14
C TRP A 870 24.49 21.05 -8.87
N TYR A 871 23.46 20.78 -8.06
CA TYR A 871 22.95 19.44 -7.75
C TYR A 871 21.45 19.36 -8.04
N LEU A 872 21.01 18.33 -8.78
CA LEU A 872 19.61 18.10 -9.11
C LEU A 872 19.24 16.62 -8.95
N VAL A 873 18.14 16.33 -8.24
CA VAL A 873 17.49 15.01 -8.18
C VAL A 873 16.15 15.10 -8.88
N ILE A 874 15.84 14.12 -9.73
CA ILE A 874 14.54 13.93 -10.36
C ILE A 874 14.06 12.50 -10.05
N SER A 875 13.07 12.38 -9.17
CA SER A 875 12.60 11.08 -8.64
C SER A 875 11.08 10.99 -8.70
N ARG A 876 10.50 9.85 -9.12
CA ARG A 876 9.04 9.63 -9.28
C ARG A 876 8.31 10.60 -10.23
N CYS A 877 9.05 11.35 -11.06
CA CYS A 877 8.51 12.39 -11.95
C CYS A 877 7.93 11.81 -13.27
N ARG A 878 6.95 10.90 -13.16
CA ARG A 878 6.38 10.13 -14.29
C ARG A 878 5.79 10.95 -15.45
N GLY A 879 5.51 12.24 -15.24
CA GLY A 879 4.99 13.15 -16.26
C GLY A 879 6.03 13.70 -17.23
N VAL A 880 7.33 13.61 -16.90
CA VAL A 880 8.40 14.32 -17.61
C VAL A 880 8.62 13.74 -19.01
N GLN A 881 8.40 14.57 -20.03
CA GLN A 881 8.54 14.22 -21.45
C GLN A 881 9.58 15.08 -22.17
N ASP A 882 10.26 15.99 -21.45
CA ASP A 882 11.33 16.83 -22.00
C ASP A 882 12.43 17.14 -20.96
N LEU A 883 13.65 16.68 -21.24
CA LEU A 883 14.88 16.98 -20.50
C LEU A 883 15.71 18.10 -21.14
N THR A 884 15.30 18.67 -22.28
CA THR A 884 16.02 19.78 -22.95
C THR A 884 16.30 20.98 -22.03
N PRO A 885 15.42 21.39 -21.08
CA PRO A 885 15.73 22.48 -20.16
C PRO A 885 16.97 22.25 -19.26
N LEU A 886 17.42 20.99 -19.08
CA LEU A 886 18.69 20.71 -18.38
C LEU A 886 19.89 21.34 -19.09
N MET A 887 19.83 21.48 -20.42
CA MET A 887 20.91 22.09 -21.22
C MET A 887 21.13 23.58 -20.92
N GLU A 888 20.17 24.25 -20.27
CA GLU A 888 20.32 25.64 -19.81
C GLU A 888 21.04 25.74 -18.45
N LEU A 889 21.14 24.63 -17.70
CA LEU A 889 21.71 24.58 -16.35
C LEU A 889 23.25 24.57 -16.37
N THR A 890 23.85 25.67 -16.84
CA THR A 890 25.30 25.81 -17.10
C THR A 890 26.22 25.56 -15.90
N THR A 891 25.68 25.53 -14.67
CA THR A 891 26.42 25.26 -13.43
C THR A 891 26.19 23.85 -12.86
N MET A 892 25.37 23.01 -13.51
CA MET A 892 25.03 21.68 -13.00
C MET A 892 26.24 20.73 -13.10
N THR A 893 26.65 20.18 -11.96
CA THR A 893 27.78 19.24 -11.85
C THR A 893 27.34 17.84 -11.44
N HIS A 894 26.21 17.70 -10.75
CA HIS A 894 25.65 16.44 -10.28
C HIS A 894 24.17 16.33 -10.68
N LEU A 895 23.78 15.17 -11.20
CA LEU A 895 22.41 14.83 -11.57
C LEU A 895 22.10 13.40 -11.11
N ASP A 896 21.06 13.24 -10.30
CA ASP A 896 20.40 11.98 -9.96
C ASP A 896 19.05 11.89 -10.70
N LEU A 897 18.81 10.77 -11.36
CA LEU A 897 17.70 10.57 -12.27
C LEU A 897 17.08 9.17 -12.10
N ASP A 898 15.86 9.14 -11.56
CA ASP A 898 14.96 7.99 -11.60
C ASP A 898 14.49 7.77 -13.04
N ALA A 899 15.04 6.73 -13.68
CA ALA A 899 14.73 6.39 -15.05
C ALA A 899 13.49 5.49 -15.20
N THR A 900 12.76 5.17 -14.12
CA THR A 900 11.60 4.25 -14.09
C THR A 900 10.62 4.43 -15.25
N TYR A 901 10.35 5.69 -15.61
CA TYR A 901 9.33 6.10 -16.58
C TYR A 901 9.92 6.78 -17.84
N LEU A 902 11.25 6.83 -17.99
CA LEU A 902 11.92 7.56 -19.07
C LEU A 902 12.34 6.62 -20.20
N SER A 903 12.05 6.99 -21.46
CA SER A 903 12.63 6.28 -22.61
C SER A 903 14.10 6.70 -22.81
N PRO A 904 14.98 5.83 -23.34
CA PRO A 904 16.37 6.19 -23.63
C PRO A 904 16.53 7.39 -24.58
N GLU A 905 15.53 7.67 -25.41
CA GLU A 905 15.51 8.80 -26.33
C GLU A 905 15.41 10.14 -25.59
N LEU A 906 14.66 10.18 -24.49
CA LEU A 906 14.52 11.38 -23.64
C LEU A 906 15.83 11.74 -22.91
N LEU A 907 16.75 10.78 -22.74
CA LEU A 907 18.05 11.00 -22.12
C LEU A 907 19.06 11.69 -23.05
N ALA A 908 18.80 11.75 -24.36
CA ALA A 908 19.73 12.30 -25.35
C ALA A 908 20.30 13.71 -25.04
N PRO A 909 19.55 14.66 -24.42
CA PRO A 909 20.08 15.98 -24.02
C PRO A 909 21.26 15.92 -23.06
N LEU A 910 21.39 14.88 -22.23
CA LEU A 910 22.45 14.80 -21.20
C LEU A 910 23.87 14.82 -21.82
N ASN A 911 24.04 14.31 -23.05
CA ASN A 911 25.32 14.39 -23.78
C ASN A 911 25.85 15.83 -23.95
N SER A 912 24.97 16.84 -23.89
CA SER A 912 25.32 18.25 -24.03
C SER A 912 25.77 18.91 -22.72
N LEU A 913 25.63 18.22 -21.58
CA LEU A 913 25.98 18.73 -20.25
C LEU A 913 27.50 18.63 -19.99
N SER A 914 28.27 19.46 -20.69
CA SER A 914 29.74 19.46 -20.65
C SER A 914 30.36 19.81 -19.28
N GLY A 915 29.55 20.30 -18.32
CA GLY A 915 29.95 20.53 -16.93
C GLY A 915 29.60 19.41 -15.95
N LEU A 916 28.90 18.37 -16.38
CA LEU A 916 28.43 17.28 -15.51
C LEU A 916 29.60 16.36 -15.13
N THR A 917 29.88 16.24 -13.83
CA THR A 917 30.96 15.41 -13.26
C THR A 917 30.44 14.19 -12.52
N GLY A 918 29.25 14.28 -11.92
CA GLY A 918 28.51 13.18 -11.31
C GLY A 918 27.22 12.90 -12.06
N LEU A 919 26.98 11.64 -12.40
CA LEU A 919 25.69 11.18 -12.94
C LEU A 919 25.28 9.90 -12.21
N GLU A 920 24.09 9.94 -11.61
CA GLU A 920 23.46 8.82 -10.94
C GLU A 920 22.15 8.51 -11.68
N VAL A 921 21.95 7.25 -12.07
CA VAL A 921 20.73 6.80 -12.76
C VAL A 921 20.19 5.57 -12.05
N SER A 922 19.03 5.74 -11.42
CA SER A 922 18.31 4.69 -10.68
C SER A 922 17.19 4.07 -11.53
N GLU A 923 16.81 2.83 -11.19
CA GLU A 923 15.69 2.10 -11.80
C GLU A 923 15.74 1.98 -13.35
N LEU A 924 16.94 1.96 -13.95
CA LEU A 924 17.15 2.00 -15.40
C LEU A 924 16.37 0.87 -16.13
N PRO A 925 15.39 1.19 -17.02
CA PRO A 925 14.53 0.18 -17.66
C PRO A 925 15.25 -0.78 -18.61
N THR A 926 16.43 -0.39 -19.11
CA THR A 926 17.27 -1.20 -19.99
C THR A 926 18.48 -1.74 -19.24
N ASN A 927 18.78 -3.03 -19.38
CA ASN A 927 19.91 -3.68 -18.70
C ASN A 927 21.28 -3.39 -19.34
N ARG A 928 21.48 -2.23 -19.99
CA ARG A 928 22.66 -1.91 -20.81
C ARG A 928 23.16 -0.49 -20.58
N LEU A 929 24.46 -0.37 -20.30
CA LEU A 929 25.16 0.92 -20.20
C LEU A 929 25.15 1.67 -21.55
N SER A 930 25.18 0.98 -22.69
CA SER A 930 25.21 1.63 -24.01
C SER A 930 23.90 2.35 -24.40
N ALA A 931 22.82 2.15 -23.64
CA ALA A 931 21.56 2.88 -23.76
C ALA A 931 21.61 4.26 -23.07
N LEU A 932 22.58 4.49 -22.18
CA LEU A 932 22.78 5.81 -21.57
C LEU A 932 23.57 6.75 -22.51
N PRO A 933 23.26 8.05 -22.50
CA PRO A 933 24.16 9.09 -23.00
C PRO A 933 25.44 9.10 -22.15
N ALA A 934 26.58 9.47 -22.74
CA ALA A 934 27.88 9.46 -22.08
C ALA A 934 28.53 10.86 -22.12
N PRO A 935 28.21 11.76 -21.17
CA PRO A 935 28.76 13.11 -21.16
C PRO A 935 30.25 13.06 -20.81
N PRO A 936 31.13 13.74 -21.58
CA PRO A 936 32.58 13.47 -21.56
C PRO A 936 33.31 13.93 -20.29
N ALA A 937 32.64 14.68 -19.42
CA ALA A 937 33.19 15.21 -18.16
C ALA A 937 32.85 14.35 -16.92
N VAL A 938 31.98 13.34 -17.06
CA VAL A 938 31.55 12.50 -15.92
C VAL A 938 32.72 11.67 -15.40
N SER A 939 33.06 11.89 -14.13
CA SER A 939 34.09 11.15 -13.39
C SER A 939 33.49 10.17 -12.37
N HIS A 940 32.34 10.52 -11.79
CA HIS A 940 31.55 9.63 -10.94
C HIS A 940 30.27 9.20 -11.66
N LEU A 941 30.10 7.90 -11.85
CA LEU A 941 28.96 7.30 -12.55
C LEU A 941 28.33 6.22 -11.67
N SER A 942 27.06 6.41 -11.28
CA SER A 942 26.25 5.39 -10.62
C SER A 942 25.13 4.92 -11.55
N VAL A 943 25.01 3.61 -11.77
CA VAL A 943 23.96 3.02 -12.60
C VAL A 943 23.32 1.81 -11.92
N GLU A 944 22.07 1.98 -11.49
CA GLU A 944 21.24 0.93 -10.93
C GLU A 944 20.13 0.57 -11.92
N SER A 945 20.14 -0.68 -12.39
CA SER A 945 19.10 -1.25 -13.25
C SER A 945 18.32 -2.35 -12.54
N ARG A 946 17.03 -2.45 -12.90
CA ARG A 946 16.08 -3.51 -12.46
C ARG A 946 16.45 -4.92 -12.88
N GLN A 947 17.41 -5.05 -13.80
CA GLN A 947 17.93 -6.32 -14.28
C GLN A 947 19.46 -6.29 -14.24
N PRO A 948 20.14 -7.44 -14.16
CA PRO A 948 21.59 -7.48 -14.17
C PRO A 948 22.19 -6.70 -15.36
N LEU A 949 23.00 -5.69 -15.03
CA LEU A 949 23.49 -4.66 -15.93
C LEU A 949 24.68 -5.16 -16.77
N VAL A 950 24.58 -5.03 -18.09
CA VAL A 950 25.68 -5.24 -19.03
C VAL A 950 26.45 -3.91 -19.16
N LEU A 951 27.74 -3.91 -18.86
CA LEU A 951 28.63 -2.74 -19.00
C LEU A 951 29.12 -2.55 -20.45
N ASP A 952 28.20 -2.60 -21.41
CA ASP A 952 28.53 -2.41 -22.81
C ASP A 952 28.84 -0.94 -23.15
N ALA A 953 29.83 -0.74 -24.03
CA ALA A 953 30.33 0.57 -24.45
C ALA A 953 30.87 1.48 -23.32
N LEU A 954 31.48 0.90 -22.28
CA LEU A 954 32.19 1.62 -21.20
C LEU A 954 33.33 2.52 -21.74
N ASP A 955 33.87 2.23 -22.92
CA ASP A 955 34.86 3.05 -23.65
C ASP A 955 34.34 4.46 -24.03
N ARG A 956 33.02 4.66 -24.04
CA ARG A 956 32.38 5.98 -24.24
C ARG A 956 32.51 6.91 -23.03
N TRP A 957 33.00 6.43 -21.89
CA TRP A 957 33.03 7.14 -20.61
C TRP A 957 34.47 7.51 -20.18
N PRO A 958 35.24 8.25 -21.01
CA PRO A 958 36.69 8.36 -20.88
C PRO A 958 37.18 9.02 -19.58
N SER A 959 36.30 9.70 -18.85
CA SER A 959 36.63 10.45 -17.62
C SER A 959 36.29 9.70 -16.34
N VAL A 960 35.57 8.57 -16.40
CA VAL A 960 35.11 7.84 -15.20
C VAL A 960 36.29 7.26 -14.41
N THR A 961 36.36 7.67 -13.14
CA THR A 961 37.31 7.21 -12.12
C THR A 961 36.64 6.44 -10.99
N ASP A 962 35.34 6.68 -10.79
CA ASP A 962 34.53 6.17 -9.70
C ASP A 962 33.23 5.61 -10.31
N LEU A 963 33.07 4.28 -10.27
CA LEU A 963 31.95 3.58 -10.88
C LEU A 963 31.13 2.84 -9.81
N GLN A 964 29.84 3.13 -9.71
CA GLN A 964 28.90 2.40 -8.87
C GLN A 964 27.88 1.68 -9.77
N VAL A 965 27.60 0.42 -9.47
CA VAL A 965 26.72 -0.44 -10.28
C VAL A 965 25.83 -1.31 -9.41
N SER A 966 24.63 -1.64 -9.91
CA SER A 966 23.85 -2.76 -9.37
C SER A 966 24.44 -4.11 -9.82
N GLN A 967 23.70 -5.21 -9.62
CA GLN A 967 24.13 -6.54 -10.04
C GLN A 967 24.53 -6.53 -11.53
N LEU A 968 25.69 -7.08 -11.87
CA LEU A 968 26.15 -7.15 -13.26
C LEU A 968 25.69 -8.43 -13.96
N ALA A 969 25.32 -8.31 -15.23
CA ALA A 969 25.28 -9.41 -16.19
C ALA A 969 26.67 -9.65 -16.77
N GLU A 970 26.90 -10.85 -17.33
CA GLU A 970 28.10 -11.18 -18.13
C GLU A 970 29.40 -10.80 -17.39
N PHE A 971 29.51 -11.23 -16.11
CA PHE A 971 30.48 -10.72 -15.13
C PHE A 971 31.96 -10.83 -15.57
N ASP A 972 32.34 -11.88 -16.31
CA ASP A 972 33.68 -11.98 -16.94
C ASP A 972 33.94 -10.82 -17.92
N ASP A 973 33.02 -10.62 -18.88
CA ASP A 973 33.14 -9.56 -19.91
C ASP A 973 33.04 -8.16 -19.28
N ALA A 974 32.24 -8.00 -18.23
CA ALA A 974 32.14 -6.75 -17.48
C ALA A 974 33.42 -6.42 -16.69
N LEU A 975 34.03 -7.42 -16.01
CA LEU A 975 35.34 -7.24 -15.37
C LEU A 975 36.44 -6.95 -16.39
N ALA A 976 36.45 -7.64 -17.54
CA ALA A 976 37.37 -7.35 -18.64
C ALA A 976 37.20 -5.92 -19.17
N GLY A 977 35.96 -5.43 -19.30
CA GLY A 977 35.64 -4.05 -19.65
C GLY A 977 36.18 -3.02 -18.65
N ILE A 978 36.00 -3.27 -17.34
CA ILE A 978 36.55 -2.40 -16.29
C ILE A 978 38.09 -2.44 -16.29
N GLY A 979 38.70 -3.63 -16.46
CA GLY A 979 40.15 -3.80 -16.58
C GLY A 979 40.75 -3.09 -17.80
N ALA A 980 40.00 -2.99 -18.90
CA ALA A 980 40.36 -2.20 -20.08
C ALA A 980 40.23 -0.68 -19.88
N HIS A 981 39.60 -0.21 -18.79
CA HIS A 981 39.41 1.20 -18.48
C HIS A 981 40.24 1.63 -17.24
N PRO A 982 41.57 1.77 -17.35
CA PRO A 982 42.50 1.88 -16.21
C PRO A 982 42.40 3.18 -15.40
N ARG A 983 41.43 4.05 -15.71
CA ARG A 983 41.06 5.22 -14.89
C ARG A 983 40.15 4.86 -13.73
N ILE A 984 39.39 3.76 -13.81
CA ILE A 984 38.49 3.32 -12.74
C ILE A 984 39.33 2.83 -11.55
N THR A 985 39.38 3.66 -10.51
CA THR A 985 40.13 3.41 -9.26
C THR A 985 39.21 3.20 -8.06
N SER A 986 37.95 3.63 -8.14
CA SER A 986 36.91 3.28 -7.17
C SER A 986 35.81 2.50 -7.87
N LEU A 987 35.35 1.41 -7.25
CA LEU A 987 34.30 0.54 -7.79
C LEU A 987 33.36 0.11 -6.65
N GLU A 988 32.07 0.37 -6.79
CA GLU A 988 31.03 -0.02 -5.84
C GLU A 988 29.97 -0.93 -6.48
N PHE A 989 29.57 -1.96 -5.75
CA PHE A 989 28.48 -2.87 -6.11
C PHE A 989 27.36 -2.80 -5.07
N THR A 990 26.20 -2.22 -5.44
CA THR A 990 25.01 -2.21 -4.57
C THR A 990 24.47 -3.63 -4.35
N ALA A 991 24.67 -4.53 -5.32
CA ALA A 991 24.44 -5.96 -5.21
C ALA A 991 25.57 -6.76 -5.89
N PHE A 992 26.48 -7.35 -5.10
CA PHE A 992 27.62 -8.11 -5.64
C PHE A 992 27.25 -9.58 -5.93
N PRO A 993 27.55 -10.14 -7.11
CA PRO A 993 27.13 -11.50 -7.50
C PRO A 993 28.03 -12.56 -6.85
N TRP A 994 27.85 -12.83 -5.55
CA TRP A 994 28.63 -13.80 -4.78
C TRP A 994 28.56 -15.24 -5.30
N ALA A 995 27.41 -15.65 -5.85
CA ALA A 995 27.15 -17.04 -6.25
C ALA A 995 27.70 -17.41 -7.66
N ASP A 996 27.71 -16.47 -8.59
CA ASP A 996 27.98 -16.71 -10.02
C ASP A 996 29.43 -16.35 -10.43
N GLN A 997 30.38 -16.44 -9.48
CA GLN A 997 31.77 -16.03 -9.71
C GLN A 997 32.58 -17.10 -10.47
N PRO A 998 33.16 -16.77 -11.63
CA PRO A 998 34.00 -17.67 -12.42
C PRO A 998 35.40 -17.80 -11.81
N ASP A 999 35.97 -19.02 -11.82
CA ASP A 999 37.34 -19.29 -11.34
C ASP A 999 38.46 -18.74 -12.27
N THR A 1000 38.09 -18.13 -13.41
CA THR A 1000 39.01 -17.81 -14.53
C THR A 1000 39.04 -16.35 -14.97
N ALA A 1001 38.35 -15.44 -14.29
CA ALA A 1001 38.33 -14.01 -14.63
C ALA A 1001 39.74 -13.38 -14.58
N GLU A 1002 40.02 -12.42 -15.48
CA GLU A 1002 41.25 -11.63 -15.43
C GLU A 1002 41.21 -10.58 -14.29
N PRO A 1003 42.32 -10.34 -13.57
CA PRO A 1003 42.35 -9.45 -12.41
C PRO A 1003 42.31 -7.97 -12.80
N VAL A 1004 41.34 -7.23 -12.25
CA VAL A 1004 41.18 -5.78 -12.42
C VAL A 1004 42.18 -5.05 -11.51
N ALA A 1005 43.36 -4.76 -12.05
CA ALA A 1005 44.48 -4.15 -11.32
C ALA A 1005 44.44 -2.61 -11.22
N SER A 1006 43.38 -1.95 -11.71
CA SER A 1006 43.18 -0.50 -11.60
C SER A 1006 42.47 -0.08 -10.30
N VAL A 1007 41.54 -0.91 -9.82
CA VAL A 1007 40.68 -0.64 -8.66
C VAL A 1007 41.51 -0.65 -7.37
N ARG A 1008 41.41 0.44 -6.60
CA ARG A 1008 42.09 0.68 -5.31
C ARG A 1008 41.11 0.77 -4.14
N ASN A 1009 39.93 1.33 -4.40
CA ASN A 1009 38.83 1.37 -3.45
C ASN A 1009 37.72 0.46 -4.00
N LEU A 1010 37.30 -0.51 -3.20
CA LEU A 1010 36.25 -1.47 -3.57
C LEU A 1010 35.15 -1.43 -2.51
N ALA A 1011 33.91 -1.22 -2.91
CA ALA A 1011 32.74 -1.32 -2.03
C ALA A 1011 31.83 -2.46 -2.50
N VAL A 1012 31.40 -3.32 -1.57
CA VAL A 1012 30.52 -4.47 -1.86
C VAL A 1012 29.50 -4.68 -0.77
N GLN A 1013 28.29 -5.06 -1.15
CA GLN A 1013 27.27 -5.57 -0.21
C GLN A 1013 27.67 -6.94 0.34
N ALA A 1014 27.56 -7.11 1.67
CA ALA A 1014 27.91 -8.35 2.37
C ALA A 1014 26.96 -9.51 2.04
N SER A 1015 27.50 -10.71 1.79
CA SER A 1015 26.68 -11.90 1.53
C SER A 1015 25.89 -12.38 2.76
N HIS A 1016 24.60 -12.67 2.57
CA HIS A 1016 23.75 -13.35 3.54
C HIS A 1016 24.11 -14.83 3.79
N ARG A 1017 25.12 -15.39 3.10
CA ARG A 1017 25.52 -16.81 3.19
C ARG A 1017 26.91 -17.05 3.78
N GLY A 1018 27.67 -15.99 4.09
CA GLY A 1018 29.04 -16.11 4.60
C GLY A 1018 30.05 -16.53 3.51
N ASP A 1019 29.90 -16.00 2.30
CA ASP A 1019 30.78 -16.29 1.17
C ASP A 1019 32.21 -15.71 1.34
N ASP A 1020 33.19 -16.39 0.76
CA ASP A 1020 34.62 -16.18 1.04
C ASP A 1020 35.18 -14.85 0.48
N LEU A 1021 35.45 -13.90 1.38
CA LEU A 1021 36.06 -12.60 1.05
C LEU A 1021 37.45 -12.70 0.41
N ALA A 1022 38.19 -13.83 0.55
CA ALA A 1022 39.48 -14.00 -0.13
C ALA A 1022 39.35 -14.05 -1.67
N ARG A 1023 38.14 -14.29 -2.21
CA ARG A 1023 37.87 -14.19 -3.65
C ARG A 1023 38.06 -12.77 -4.18
N LEU A 1024 37.69 -11.74 -3.41
CA LEU A 1024 37.87 -10.33 -3.78
C LEU A 1024 39.33 -10.00 -4.10
N ARG A 1025 40.28 -10.61 -3.38
CA ARG A 1025 41.72 -10.41 -3.61
C ARG A 1025 42.21 -10.95 -4.95
N ARG A 1026 41.54 -11.96 -5.51
CA ARG A 1026 41.87 -12.50 -6.84
C ARG A 1026 41.39 -11.56 -7.95
N LEU A 1027 40.17 -11.05 -7.81
CA LEU A 1027 39.53 -10.17 -8.79
C LEU A 1027 40.11 -8.75 -8.77
N PHE A 1028 40.42 -8.22 -7.58
CA PHE A 1028 40.87 -6.84 -7.37
C PHE A 1028 42.18 -6.78 -6.57
N PRO A 1029 43.30 -7.35 -7.08
CA PRO A 1029 44.55 -7.51 -6.32
C PRO A 1029 45.25 -6.19 -5.96
N ALA A 1030 44.83 -5.07 -6.56
CA ALA A 1030 45.35 -3.73 -6.31
C ALA A 1030 44.55 -2.94 -5.25
N ALA A 1031 43.47 -3.50 -4.69
CA ALA A 1031 42.67 -2.80 -3.69
C ALA A 1031 43.44 -2.57 -2.38
N THR A 1032 43.37 -1.33 -1.89
CA THR A 1032 43.94 -0.86 -0.63
C THR A 1032 42.87 -0.43 0.37
N HIS A 1033 41.65 -0.16 -0.08
CA HIS A 1033 40.47 0.05 0.77
C HIS A 1033 39.35 -0.89 0.32
N LEU A 1034 38.76 -1.62 1.26
CA LEU A 1034 37.57 -2.44 1.07
C LEU A 1034 36.47 -1.97 2.02
N THR A 1035 35.38 -1.45 1.47
CA THR A 1035 34.15 -1.16 2.19
C THR A 1035 33.21 -2.36 2.06
N VAL A 1036 32.69 -2.85 3.19
CA VAL A 1036 31.72 -3.94 3.23
C VAL A 1036 30.42 -3.41 3.83
N ASN A 1037 29.47 -3.10 2.94
CA ASN A 1037 28.14 -2.62 3.31
C ASN A 1037 27.35 -3.78 3.92
N VAL A 1038 27.12 -3.74 5.23
CA VAL A 1038 26.34 -4.73 5.98
C VAL A 1038 24.92 -4.20 6.23
N THR A 1039 23.96 -5.12 6.32
CA THR A 1039 22.57 -4.81 6.65
C THR A 1039 22.18 -5.52 7.95
N PRO A 1040 21.07 -5.15 8.62
CA PRO A 1040 20.53 -5.92 9.75
C PRO A 1040 20.21 -7.39 9.43
N GLN A 1041 20.18 -7.77 8.15
CA GLN A 1041 19.92 -9.12 7.64
C GLN A 1041 21.21 -9.89 7.31
N THR A 1042 22.38 -9.29 7.48
CA THR A 1042 23.68 -9.93 7.28
C THR A 1042 24.03 -10.76 8.53
N PRO A 1043 24.14 -12.11 8.45
CA PRO A 1043 24.66 -12.91 9.55
C PRO A 1043 26.14 -12.61 9.78
N GLY A 1044 26.65 -12.84 10.99
CA GLY A 1044 27.96 -12.36 11.44
C GLY A 1044 29.10 -12.55 10.41
N LEU A 1045 29.70 -11.43 10.01
CA LEU A 1045 30.64 -11.31 8.90
C LEU A 1045 32.03 -11.83 9.30
N ASP A 1046 32.56 -12.80 8.56
CA ASP A 1046 33.91 -13.31 8.78
C ASP A 1046 34.97 -12.53 8.00
N LEU A 1047 35.80 -11.78 8.72
CA LEU A 1047 36.92 -11.00 8.20
C LEU A 1047 38.23 -11.80 8.19
N THR A 1048 38.26 -13.03 8.71
CA THR A 1048 39.43 -13.92 8.72
C THR A 1048 40.10 -14.09 7.34
N PRO A 1049 39.36 -14.21 6.21
CA PRO A 1049 39.99 -14.31 4.89
C PRO A 1049 40.81 -13.08 4.48
N LEU A 1050 40.54 -11.90 5.06
CA LEU A 1050 41.23 -10.63 4.75
C LEU A 1050 42.58 -10.49 5.48
N HIS A 1051 42.86 -11.31 6.51
CA HIS A 1051 44.11 -11.22 7.30
C HIS A 1051 45.37 -11.33 6.43
N ALA A 1052 45.32 -12.19 5.42
CA ALA A 1052 46.43 -12.45 4.49
C ALA A 1052 46.75 -11.28 3.54
N TRP A 1053 45.90 -10.27 3.46
CA TRP A 1053 46.04 -9.09 2.60
C TRP A 1053 46.64 -7.94 3.40
N SER A 1054 47.96 -7.94 3.57
CA SER A 1054 48.71 -7.10 4.53
C SER A 1054 48.34 -5.62 4.55
N ASP A 1055 48.15 -5.02 3.37
CA ASP A 1055 48.09 -3.57 3.17
C ASP A 1055 46.66 -3.05 2.99
N LEU A 1056 45.65 -3.92 3.12
CA LEU A 1056 44.24 -3.58 2.96
C LEU A 1056 43.67 -2.92 4.21
N GLN A 1057 43.11 -1.72 4.08
CA GLN A 1057 42.18 -1.12 5.03
C GLN A 1057 40.77 -1.67 4.79
N VAL A 1058 40.04 -1.94 5.85
CA VAL A 1058 38.69 -2.50 5.82
C VAL A 1058 37.74 -1.56 6.56
N THR A 1059 36.69 -1.10 5.88
CA THR A 1059 35.56 -0.40 6.50
C THR A 1059 34.37 -1.35 6.51
N VAL A 1060 33.69 -1.51 7.64
CA VAL A 1060 32.36 -2.14 7.72
C VAL A 1060 31.34 -1.05 7.95
N SER A 1061 30.39 -0.91 7.03
CA SER A 1061 29.46 0.23 6.92
C SER A 1061 28.00 -0.20 7.07
N GLY A 1062 27.18 0.64 7.71
CA GLY A 1062 25.71 0.46 7.77
C GLY A 1062 25.16 -0.21 9.04
N LEU A 1063 25.99 -0.49 10.04
CA LEU A 1063 25.57 -0.92 11.38
C LEU A 1063 26.52 -0.35 12.45
N GLU A 1064 25.98 0.11 13.59
CA GLU A 1064 26.79 0.54 14.74
C GLU A 1064 27.56 -0.62 15.39
N ASN A 1065 26.93 -1.80 15.49
CA ASN A 1065 27.45 -2.96 16.21
C ASN A 1065 27.33 -4.25 15.36
N PRO A 1066 28.04 -4.35 14.22
CA PRO A 1066 28.05 -5.55 13.41
C PRO A 1066 28.70 -6.73 14.17
N GLN A 1067 28.15 -7.93 14.01
CA GLN A 1067 28.81 -9.14 14.49
C GLN A 1067 29.97 -9.48 13.55
N LEU A 1068 31.22 -9.37 14.03
CA LEU A 1068 32.43 -9.59 13.22
C LEU A 1068 33.28 -10.74 13.78
N VAL A 1069 33.61 -11.70 12.92
CA VAL A 1069 34.60 -12.76 13.21
C VAL A 1069 35.95 -12.34 12.62
N GLY A 1070 37.06 -12.65 13.30
CA GLY A 1070 38.41 -12.26 12.86
C GLY A 1070 38.74 -10.76 12.95
N ALA A 1071 37.91 -9.95 13.62
CA ALA A 1071 38.09 -8.49 13.68
C ALA A 1071 39.34 -8.05 14.47
N ARG A 1072 39.76 -8.80 15.49
CA ARG A 1072 40.86 -8.41 16.40
C ARG A 1072 42.22 -8.42 15.72
N GLU A 1073 42.39 -9.32 14.77
CA GLU A 1073 43.63 -9.60 14.05
C GLU A 1073 43.90 -8.56 12.95
N LEU A 1074 42.87 -7.83 12.48
CA LEU A 1074 43.03 -6.65 11.61
C LEU A 1074 43.50 -5.42 12.39
N GLY A 1075 43.08 -5.27 13.65
CA GLY A 1075 43.48 -4.17 14.53
C GLY A 1075 43.22 -2.80 13.88
N ASN A 1076 44.25 -1.95 13.83
CA ASN A 1076 44.18 -0.60 13.25
C ASN A 1076 43.84 -0.54 11.74
N ARG A 1077 43.69 -1.69 11.07
CA ARG A 1077 43.25 -1.79 9.67
C ARG A 1077 41.73 -1.94 9.51
N LEU A 1078 40.98 -2.02 10.61
CA LEU A 1078 39.52 -2.12 10.61
C LEU A 1078 38.89 -0.83 11.16
N ARG A 1079 37.99 -0.26 10.37
CA ARG A 1079 37.06 0.80 10.77
C ARG A 1079 35.64 0.24 10.73
N ILE A 1080 34.82 0.62 11.71
CA ILE A 1080 33.36 0.45 11.66
C ILE A 1080 32.79 1.84 11.47
N ASP A 1081 31.90 2.02 10.50
CA ASP A 1081 31.16 3.25 10.25
C ASP A 1081 29.65 2.96 10.33
N PRO A 1082 28.91 3.62 11.22
CA PRO A 1082 27.45 3.51 11.25
C PRO A 1082 26.75 4.30 10.14
N TYR A 1083 27.49 5.07 9.33
CA TYR A 1083 27.01 5.98 8.28
C TYR A 1083 27.78 5.77 6.97
#